data_AF-A0A1V9ZB07-F1
#
_entry.id   AF-A0A1V9ZB07-F1
#
_cell.length_a   1.000
_cell.length_b   1.000
_cell.length_c   1.000
_cell.angle_alpha   90.00
_cell.angle_beta   90.00
_cell.angle_gamma   90.00
#
_symmetry.space_group_name_H-M   'P 1'
#
loop_
_entity.id
_entity.type
_entity.pdbx_description
1 polymer ?
#
loop_
_entity_poly.entity_id
_entity_poly.type
_entity_poly.pdbx_seq_one_letter_code
_entity_poly.pdbx_strand_id
1 'polypeptide(L)'
;MKFALAAAVAASAVTLSKAGICTGITPASYQAAIQTNTQFQPAIAELQKYPVATWYVDCGSDSIDALLSTCGNDIPVIVVYGLPGKDCASGYSGSGTNTNPGQYKAWVQSLANRVGNKKVIYILEPDAVGLISNNNCAVQNKYQDNLQVAQQILSANTNAQIYVDVAAWSNRDAAVAALKKLGKVAGIAINTSNYKSTGDMTALCQTYSSATGGLHCIIDTSRNFNGSPQNEWCNARSAGIGAPPTSNTGNPIVDYYLWLKVPGESDGLCNDKDRTSDSMVGPQAGQFFGGQFTTLWNQGYFVKNGLPKIGQAPVPDPSPAPPTSTCSTKNNWDYYDNDLYNFGVGGSQSDQVSTCCSKCQSDNNCQAFTVAYNNCYIKSSTGNGGRVLNGGIAGTKNSSGASSGTCGAIKANTDFYGNDMSRYPVSGDTNSQTTFCCGKCSETSGCAGYTINGGFCYLKSKVATSYWSATAVSAVRSTATCSATQANTDYYGNDMSRHPVSGDANAQATFCCGKCTATSGCAGYTINGGFCYLKSKIETSRLDDRHRCIDPTFIDPNNDPTRFCGTIDGPSALPGNAYNQDPGYNAAQFTAHFKAQSKYKTLKDLMDAYPTGGECGITKLDLANPQPLPKVVRWRHGDNEGFTSSHEGPCELWCDDKRVFQNDDCAKNIPNGSMAIDVSQCAGARKLTMLWLALHTPQWQAYKNCVAIDTGAPIPSTSPSPTTTKPTTKPTTKVPTDAPTVRPTSKPTNKLTDEPTNKPTNAPTEYPTEYPTDAPTNGPSGVVPVFYQCGGKNYNGFTTCAAGSHCVKFNPYYFQCRPNAEAPSGEVAAWAQCGGEGWIGATQCVDGYNCVMLSTWFSQCRPTTAHTSVPSTTSIASTGSLDGSSADEYSRRLRAM
;
A
#
# COMPACT_ATOMS: atom_id res chain seq x y z
N MET A 1 -57.22 -39.30 55.83
CA MET A 1 -56.44 -38.51 54.85
C MET A 1 -55.32 -37.78 55.58
N LYS A 2 -54.10 -37.77 55.04
CA LYS A 2 -53.02 -36.83 55.39
C LYS A 2 -52.28 -36.53 54.09
N PHE A 3 -52.18 -35.26 53.71
CA PHE A 3 -51.37 -34.86 52.55
C PHE A 3 -49.94 -34.53 53.02
N ALA A 4 -48.95 -35.04 52.30
CA ALA A 4 -47.57 -34.58 52.35
C ALA A 4 -47.25 -33.96 50.98
N LEU A 5 -46.72 -32.74 50.96
CA LEU A 5 -46.47 -32.01 49.73
C LEU A 5 -45.06 -32.36 49.20
N ALA A 6 -44.99 -33.03 48.05
CA ALA A 6 -43.72 -33.31 47.38
C ALA A 6 -43.34 -32.15 46.45
N ALA A 7 -42.27 -31.43 46.79
CA ALA A 7 -41.73 -30.36 45.94
C ALA A 7 -40.87 -30.96 44.82
N ALA A 8 -41.37 -30.89 43.58
CA ALA A 8 -40.62 -31.32 42.40
C ALA A 8 -39.60 -30.26 41.99
N VAL A 9 -38.30 -30.53 42.20
CA VAL A 9 -37.22 -29.68 41.68
C VAL A 9 -37.04 -29.98 40.19
N ALA A 10 -37.52 -29.08 39.33
CA ALA A 10 -37.28 -29.16 37.90
C ALA A 10 -35.81 -28.82 37.60
N ALA A 11 -35.00 -29.85 37.37
CA ALA A 11 -33.62 -29.68 36.93
C ALA A 11 -33.61 -29.23 35.45
N SER A 12 -33.50 -27.92 35.22
CA SER A 12 -33.30 -27.36 33.88
C SER A 12 -32.04 -27.92 33.25
N ALA A 13 -32.19 -28.82 32.28
CA ALA A 13 -31.08 -29.39 31.54
C ALA A 13 -30.42 -28.30 30.68
N VAL A 14 -29.36 -27.69 31.18
CA VAL A 14 -28.53 -26.75 30.41
C VAL A 14 -27.84 -27.54 29.31
N THR A 15 -28.38 -27.46 28.09
CA THR A 15 -27.71 -27.97 26.90
C THR A 15 -26.47 -27.13 26.64
N LEU A 16 -25.32 -27.57 27.16
CA LEU A 16 -24.04 -27.00 26.76
C LEU A 16 -23.89 -27.18 25.25
N SER A 17 -23.92 -26.06 24.51
CA SER A 17 -23.52 -26.05 23.11
C SER A 17 -22.09 -26.59 23.00
N LYS A 18 -21.86 -27.51 22.07
CA LYS A 18 -20.51 -27.96 21.74
C LYS A 18 -19.76 -26.76 21.17
N ALA A 19 -18.77 -26.26 21.91
CA ALA A 19 -17.91 -25.15 21.51
C ALA A 19 -17.45 -25.30 20.04
N GLY A 20 -17.70 -24.26 19.25
CA GLY A 20 -17.39 -24.22 17.83
C GLY A 20 -15.92 -23.90 17.56
N ILE A 21 -15.55 -23.90 16.28
CA ILE A 21 -14.32 -23.24 15.83
C ILE A 21 -14.62 -21.74 15.86
N CYS A 22 -13.86 -20.97 16.63
CA CYS A 22 -14.09 -19.55 16.77
C CYS A 22 -13.84 -18.82 15.44
N THR A 23 -14.81 -18.04 14.96
CA THR A 23 -14.69 -17.18 13.76
C THR A 23 -13.50 -16.22 13.83
N GLY A 24 -13.06 -15.89 15.04
CA GLY A 24 -11.80 -15.22 15.31
C GLY A 24 -11.88 -13.71 15.12
N ILE A 25 -10.78 -13.14 14.66
CA ILE A 25 -10.65 -11.72 14.31
C ILE A 25 -10.56 -11.57 12.79
N THR A 26 -11.14 -10.50 12.24
CA THR A 26 -11.00 -10.19 10.82
C THR A 26 -9.52 -9.92 10.48
N PRO A 27 -8.93 -10.58 9.46
CA PRO A 27 -7.61 -10.22 8.96
C PRO A 27 -7.57 -8.74 8.54
N ALA A 28 -6.62 -7.94 9.07
CA ALA A 28 -6.58 -6.49 8.78
C ALA A 28 -6.41 -6.19 7.28
N SER A 29 -5.72 -7.09 6.55
CA SER A 29 -5.61 -7.11 5.09
C SER A 29 -6.97 -7.02 4.37
N TYR A 30 -8.05 -7.52 4.97
CA TYR A 30 -9.41 -7.42 4.42
C TYR A 30 -10.03 -6.02 4.57
N GLN A 31 -9.69 -5.28 5.62
CA GLN A 31 -10.21 -3.91 5.80
C GLN A 31 -9.54 -2.94 4.81
N ALA A 32 -8.24 -3.08 4.59
CA ALA A 32 -7.51 -2.36 3.56
C ALA A 32 -8.03 -2.69 2.15
N ALA A 33 -8.31 -3.98 1.87
CA ALA A 33 -8.92 -4.42 0.63
C ALA A 33 -10.29 -3.77 0.36
N ILE A 34 -11.16 -3.72 1.38
CA ILE A 34 -12.47 -3.08 1.33
C ILE A 34 -12.37 -1.59 0.99
N GLN A 35 -11.41 -0.88 1.60
CA GLN A 35 -11.22 0.56 1.41
C GLN A 35 -10.62 0.88 0.03
N THR A 36 -9.70 0.05 -0.46
CA THR A 36 -9.03 0.24 -1.75
C THR A 36 -9.87 -0.20 -2.95
N ASN A 37 -10.75 -1.20 -2.81
CA ASN A 37 -11.75 -1.56 -3.82
C ASN A 37 -13.05 -2.08 -3.19
N THR A 38 -14.10 -1.27 -3.24
CA THR A 38 -15.43 -1.63 -2.72
C THR A 38 -16.10 -2.80 -3.44
N GLN A 39 -15.63 -3.23 -4.62
CA GLN A 39 -16.10 -4.46 -5.27
C GLN A 39 -15.70 -5.73 -4.49
N PHE A 40 -14.72 -5.65 -3.58
CA PHE A 40 -14.35 -6.78 -2.72
C PHE A 40 -15.28 -6.96 -1.52
N GLN A 41 -16.10 -5.95 -1.16
CA GLN A 41 -17.00 -6.01 0.02
C GLN A 41 -17.90 -7.27 0.04
N PRO A 42 -18.68 -7.62 -1.01
CA PRO A 42 -19.57 -8.77 -0.95
C PRO A 42 -18.83 -10.10 -0.75
N ALA A 43 -17.65 -10.25 -1.36
CA ALA A 43 -16.81 -11.43 -1.19
C ALA A 43 -16.21 -11.50 0.21
N ILE A 44 -15.61 -10.40 0.68
CA ILE A 44 -14.97 -10.34 2.00
C ILE A 44 -15.99 -10.48 3.14
N ALA A 45 -17.18 -9.91 3.02
CA ALA A 45 -18.28 -10.07 3.98
C ALA A 45 -18.79 -11.53 4.05
N GLU A 46 -18.67 -12.31 2.97
CA GLU A 46 -18.91 -13.75 3.02
C GLU A 46 -17.79 -14.48 3.77
N LEU A 47 -16.53 -14.20 3.44
CA LEU A 47 -15.37 -14.83 4.08
C LEU A 47 -15.31 -14.52 5.59
N GLN A 48 -15.75 -13.34 6.02
CA GLN A 48 -15.85 -12.93 7.43
C GLN A 48 -16.83 -13.76 8.27
N LYS A 49 -17.71 -14.57 7.66
CA LYS A 49 -18.57 -15.53 8.38
C LYS A 49 -17.82 -16.77 8.85
N TYR A 50 -16.58 -16.98 8.40
CA TYR A 50 -15.83 -18.22 8.55
C TYR A 50 -14.50 -18.00 9.31
N PRO A 51 -14.03 -18.99 10.08
CA PRO A 51 -12.83 -18.84 10.91
C PRO A 51 -11.54 -18.88 10.09
N VAL A 52 -10.81 -17.75 10.09
CA VAL A 52 -9.45 -17.66 9.57
C VAL A 52 -8.47 -17.80 10.73
N ALA A 53 -7.43 -18.63 10.59
CA ALA A 53 -6.46 -18.83 11.65
C ALA A 53 -5.66 -17.55 11.94
N THR A 54 -5.48 -17.23 13.22
CA THR A 54 -4.68 -16.06 13.64
C THR A 54 -3.21 -16.44 13.74
N TRP A 55 -2.34 -15.74 13.03
CA TRP A 55 -0.89 -16.01 13.07
C TRP A 55 -0.23 -15.27 14.22
N TYR A 56 0.33 -16.02 15.16
CA TYR A 56 1.28 -15.52 16.15
C TYR A 56 2.68 -15.54 15.52
N VAL A 57 3.19 -14.35 15.22
CA VAL A 57 4.53 -14.15 14.63
C VAL A 57 5.45 -13.38 15.58
N ASP A 58 6.76 -13.55 15.42
CA ASP A 58 7.78 -12.99 16.31
C ASP A 58 8.22 -11.57 15.91
N CYS A 59 7.33 -10.79 15.28
CA CYS A 59 7.59 -9.44 14.81
C CYS A 59 6.33 -8.55 14.92
N GLY A 60 6.50 -7.27 15.24
CA GLY A 60 5.38 -6.34 15.39
C GLY A 60 4.54 -6.58 16.66
N SER A 61 3.28 -6.15 16.61
CA SER A 61 2.26 -6.45 17.62
C SER A 61 1.41 -7.65 17.18
N ASP A 62 1.02 -8.49 18.12
CA ASP A 62 0.08 -9.58 17.89
C ASP A 62 -1.36 -9.21 18.30
N SER A 63 -2.32 -10.10 18.03
CA SER A 63 -3.74 -9.90 18.35
C SER A 63 -4.33 -11.04 19.21
N ILE A 64 -3.48 -11.77 19.95
CA ILE A 64 -3.90 -12.98 20.68
C ILE A 64 -4.83 -12.67 21.84
N ASP A 65 -4.63 -11.59 22.60
CA ASP A 65 -5.57 -11.25 23.69
C ASP A 65 -6.94 -10.80 23.15
N ALA A 66 -6.95 -10.10 22.00
CA ALA A 66 -8.19 -9.75 21.31
C ALA A 66 -8.91 -11.01 20.82
N LEU A 67 -8.21 -11.96 20.20
CA LEU A 67 -8.74 -13.27 19.80
C LEU A 67 -9.31 -14.04 21.01
N LEU A 68 -8.56 -14.15 22.11
CA LEU A 68 -8.97 -14.91 23.31
C LEU A 68 -10.15 -14.26 24.04
N SER A 69 -10.34 -12.95 23.89
CA SER A 69 -11.52 -12.21 24.32
C SER A 69 -12.71 -12.51 23.41
N THR A 70 -12.59 -12.26 22.09
CA THR A 70 -13.64 -12.47 21.08
C THR A 70 -14.17 -13.91 21.06
N CYS A 71 -13.29 -14.92 21.20
CA CYS A 71 -13.70 -16.32 21.19
C CYS A 71 -14.44 -16.78 22.45
N GLY A 72 -14.26 -16.12 23.60
CA GLY A 72 -14.87 -16.53 24.86
C GLY A 72 -14.56 -17.98 25.26
N ASN A 73 -15.48 -18.90 24.93
CA ASN A 73 -15.42 -20.35 25.18
C ASN A 73 -15.27 -21.21 23.90
N ASP A 74 -15.42 -20.62 22.71
CA ASP A 74 -15.16 -21.29 21.43
C ASP A 74 -13.65 -21.44 21.19
N ILE A 75 -13.30 -22.30 20.22
CA ILE A 75 -11.93 -22.78 20.02
C ILE A 75 -11.18 -21.86 19.05
N PRO A 76 -10.26 -20.98 19.50
CA PRO A 76 -9.35 -20.25 18.61
C PRO A 76 -8.41 -21.19 17.86
N VAL A 77 -8.11 -20.85 16.61
CA VAL A 77 -7.05 -21.45 15.80
C VAL A 77 -5.88 -20.48 15.73
N ILE A 78 -4.72 -20.89 16.23
CA ILE A 78 -3.50 -20.07 16.29
C ILE A 78 -2.39 -20.75 15.50
N VAL A 79 -1.87 -20.09 14.47
CA VAL A 79 -0.65 -20.51 13.77
C VAL A 79 0.54 -19.93 14.52
N VAL A 80 1.41 -20.78 15.05
CA VAL A 80 2.66 -20.38 15.71
C VAL A 80 3.75 -20.36 14.64
N TYR A 81 4.29 -19.17 14.32
CA TYR A 81 5.29 -19.01 13.26
C TYR A 81 6.35 -17.97 13.63
N GLY A 82 7.33 -18.40 14.44
CA GLY A 82 8.38 -17.56 15.00
C GLY A 82 9.72 -18.26 15.21
N LEU A 83 9.97 -19.40 14.55
CA LEU A 83 11.25 -20.11 14.59
C LEU A 83 12.46 -19.17 14.29
N PRO A 84 13.59 -19.31 15.02
CA PRO A 84 14.82 -18.62 14.67
C PRO A 84 15.29 -19.00 13.28
N GLY A 85 15.47 -18.01 12.40
CA GLY A 85 15.77 -18.27 11.00
C GLY A 85 14.70 -19.12 10.32
N LYS A 86 13.40 -18.87 10.59
CA LYS A 86 12.27 -19.44 9.81
C LYS A 86 12.42 -19.15 8.31
N ASP A 87 11.84 -19.99 7.46
CA ASP A 87 12.01 -19.92 6.00
C ASP A 87 13.50 -19.81 5.57
N CYS A 88 14.36 -20.66 6.14
CA CYS A 88 15.80 -20.63 5.87
C CYS A 88 16.19 -21.10 4.44
N ALA A 89 15.22 -21.45 3.60
CA ALA A 89 15.44 -22.00 2.26
C ALA A 89 14.96 -21.10 1.12
N SER A 90 13.95 -20.25 1.34
CA SER A 90 13.40 -19.34 0.33
C SER A 90 13.47 -17.87 0.77
N GLY A 91 13.42 -17.58 2.07
CA GLY A 91 13.76 -16.29 2.67
C GLY A 91 12.71 -15.19 2.57
N TYR A 92 11.63 -15.36 1.80
CA TYR A 92 10.56 -14.35 1.65
C TYR A 92 9.82 -14.08 2.97
N SER A 93 9.80 -15.06 3.89
CA SER A 93 9.16 -14.97 5.21
C SER A 93 10.15 -15.03 6.38
N GLY A 94 11.46 -14.90 6.12
CA GLY A 94 12.52 -15.15 7.12
C GLY A 94 12.75 -14.05 8.16
N SER A 95 12.08 -12.90 8.06
CA SER A 95 12.19 -11.81 9.03
C SER A 95 11.53 -12.14 10.37
N GLY A 96 12.17 -11.75 11.48
CA GLY A 96 11.71 -12.02 12.86
C GLY A 96 12.55 -11.30 13.91
N THR A 97 12.26 -11.49 15.19
CA THR A 97 13.06 -11.02 16.34
C THR A 97 13.63 -12.17 17.20
N ASN A 98 13.14 -13.39 17.04
CA ASN A 98 13.74 -14.59 17.62
C ASN A 98 15.00 -14.95 16.82
N THR A 99 16.18 -14.66 17.38
CA THR A 99 17.48 -14.98 16.77
C THR A 99 18.10 -16.27 17.30
N ASN A 100 17.53 -16.86 18.34
CA ASN A 100 18.04 -18.08 18.98
C ASN A 100 16.96 -18.88 19.74
N PRO A 101 17.20 -20.18 20.05
CA PRO A 101 16.27 -21.03 20.79
C PRO A 101 15.79 -20.48 22.15
N GLY A 102 16.61 -19.68 22.84
CA GLY A 102 16.24 -19.09 24.13
C GLY A 102 15.16 -18.03 24.00
N GLN A 103 15.27 -17.15 22.99
CA GLN A 103 14.23 -16.17 22.66
C GLN A 103 12.95 -16.86 22.19
N TYR A 104 13.06 -17.80 21.25
CA TYR A 104 11.91 -18.57 20.77
C TYR A 104 11.16 -19.29 21.90
N LYS A 105 11.90 -19.95 22.82
CA LYS A 105 11.32 -20.58 24.00
C LYS A 105 10.52 -19.59 24.86
N ALA A 106 11.07 -18.41 25.13
CA ALA A 106 10.40 -17.38 25.93
C ALA A 106 9.15 -16.81 25.22
N TRP A 107 9.22 -16.66 23.90
CA TRP A 107 8.12 -16.20 23.05
C TRP A 107 6.97 -17.21 22.99
N VAL A 108 7.24 -18.51 22.79
CA VAL A 108 6.20 -19.56 22.89
C VAL A 108 5.62 -19.68 24.31
N GLN A 109 6.45 -19.49 25.36
CA GLN A 109 5.95 -19.46 26.74
C GLN A 109 5.00 -18.28 26.98
N SER A 110 5.22 -17.12 26.34
CA SER A 110 4.30 -15.97 26.41
C SER A 110 2.91 -16.32 25.87
N LEU A 111 2.86 -16.99 24.70
CA LEU A 111 1.61 -17.50 24.13
C LEU A 111 0.90 -18.48 25.07
N ALA A 112 1.62 -19.49 25.57
CA ALA A 112 1.05 -20.49 26.47
C ALA A 112 0.50 -19.87 27.76
N ASN A 113 1.18 -18.86 28.32
CA ASN A 113 0.74 -18.14 29.51
C ASN A 113 -0.56 -17.33 29.27
N ARG A 114 -0.72 -16.73 28.08
CA ARG A 114 -1.91 -15.92 27.72
C ARG A 114 -3.13 -16.78 27.42
N VAL A 115 -2.94 -17.90 26.71
CA VAL A 115 -4.02 -18.86 26.42
C VAL A 115 -4.42 -19.64 27.68
N GLY A 116 -3.46 -19.95 28.56
CA GLY A 116 -3.68 -20.70 29.79
C GLY A 116 -4.33 -22.06 29.51
N ASN A 117 -5.38 -22.39 30.26
CA ASN A 117 -6.10 -23.66 30.13
C ASN A 117 -7.32 -23.60 29.18
N LYS A 118 -7.46 -22.56 28.34
CA LYS A 118 -8.54 -22.49 27.33
C LYS A 118 -8.41 -23.61 26.30
N LYS A 119 -9.52 -24.02 25.68
CA LYS A 119 -9.47 -24.84 24.46
C LYS A 119 -8.78 -24.03 23.36
N VAL A 120 -7.95 -24.68 22.55
CA VAL A 120 -7.18 -24.03 21.48
C VAL A 120 -6.71 -25.08 20.47
N ILE A 121 -6.68 -24.72 19.19
CA ILE A 121 -5.98 -25.45 18.13
C ILE A 121 -4.71 -24.67 17.80
N TYR A 122 -3.55 -25.29 18.03
CA TYR A 122 -2.27 -24.76 17.58
C TYR A 122 -1.83 -25.45 16.29
N ILE A 123 -1.51 -24.66 15.27
CA ILE A 123 -0.72 -25.10 14.11
C ILE A 123 0.73 -24.72 14.40
N LEU A 124 1.61 -25.70 14.59
CA LEU A 124 2.98 -25.47 15.00
C LEU A 124 3.92 -25.38 13.79
N GLU A 125 4.45 -24.17 13.57
CA GLU A 125 5.55 -23.79 12.67
C GLU A 125 5.45 -24.37 11.24
N PRO A 126 4.61 -23.75 10.37
CA PRO A 126 4.56 -24.00 8.93
C PRO A 126 5.93 -24.22 8.28
N ASP A 127 5.99 -25.19 7.37
CA ASP A 127 7.19 -25.64 6.64
C ASP A 127 8.34 -26.22 7.49
N ALA A 128 8.30 -26.14 8.83
CA ALA A 128 9.45 -26.53 9.67
C ALA A 128 9.82 -28.02 9.57
N VAL A 129 8.85 -28.94 9.66
CA VAL A 129 9.11 -30.38 9.45
C VAL A 129 9.39 -30.68 7.98
N GLY A 130 8.85 -29.88 7.05
CA GLY A 130 9.22 -29.93 5.64
C GLY A 130 10.71 -29.69 5.45
N LEU A 131 11.24 -28.59 5.99
CA LEU A 131 12.65 -28.24 5.93
C LEU A 131 13.53 -29.23 6.70
N ILE A 132 13.09 -29.77 7.85
CA ILE A 132 13.80 -30.88 8.54
C ILE A 132 13.90 -32.12 7.64
N SER A 133 12.90 -32.38 6.80
CA SER A 133 12.84 -33.61 5.99
C SER A 133 13.82 -33.64 4.81
N ASN A 134 14.26 -32.47 4.31
CA ASN A 134 15.05 -32.39 3.07
C ASN A 134 16.09 -31.26 2.99
N ASN A 135 16.21 -30.36 3.98
CA ASN A 135 17.09 -29.20 3.91
C ASN A 135 17.98 -29.01 5.16
N ASN A 136 19.29 -28.91 4.94
CA ASN A 136 20.28 -28.75 6.01
C ASN A 136 20.13 -27.43 6.80
N CYS A 137 19.47 -26.41 6.25
CA CYS A 137 19.27 -25.14 6.96
C CYS A 137 18.41 -25.30 8.23
N ALA A 138 17.49 -26.28 8.27
CA ALA A 138 16.72 -26.63 9.46
C ALA A 138 17.56 -27.23 10.58
N VAL A 139 18.65 -27.94 10.23
CA VAL A 139 19.63 -28.48 11.19
C VAL A 139 20.47 -27.35 11.78
N GLN A 140 20.94 -26.43 10.93
CA GLN A 140 21.71 -25.25 11.35
C GLN A 140 20.92 -24.35 12.33
N ASN A 141 19.62 -24.16 12.06
CA ASN A 141 18.72 -23.37 12.89
C ASN A 141 18.00 -24.17 14.00
N LYS A 142 18.39 -25.44 14.21
CA LYS A 142 17.89 -26.34 15.28
C LYS A 142 16.35 -26.49 15.33
N TYR A 143 15.70 -26.56 14.18
CA TYR A 143 14.23 -26.65 14.11
C TYR A 143 13.68 -27.83 14.91
N GLN A 144 14.32 -29.01 14.86
CA GLN A 144 13.87 -30.21 15.60
C GLN A 144 13.81 -29.97 17.12
N ASP A 145 14.86 -29.38 17.69
CA ASP A 145 14.97 -29.07 19.12
C ASP A 145 13.91 -28.02 19.52
N ASN A 146 13.77 -26.98 18.69
CA ASN A 146 12.79 -25.91 18.89
C ASN A 146 11.34 -26.44 18.85
N LEU A 147 11.00 -27.33 17.90
CA LEU A 147 9.69 -27.98 17.83
C LEU A 147 9.40 -28.84 19.06
N GLN A 148 10.39 -29.56 19.59
CA GLN A 148 10.25 -30.31 20.85
C GLN A 148 9.96 -29.38 22.04
N VAL A 149 10.70 -28.27 22.16
CA VAL A 149 10.51 -27.28 23.23
C VAL A 149 9.12 -26.61 23.13
N ALA A 150 8.68 -26.25 21.92
CA ALA A 150 7.36 -25.65 21.72
C ALA A 150 6.23 -26.66 22.00
N GLN A 151 6.35 -27.91 21.55
CA GLN A 151 5.40 -28.96 21.86
C GLN A 151 5.29 -29.19 23.39
N GLN A 152 6.41 -29.21 24.12
CA GLN A 152 6.41 -29.36 25.58
C GLN A 152 5.71 -28.20 26.29
N ILE A 153 5.94 -26.96 25.84
CA ILE A 153 5.32 -25.76 26.44
C ILE A 153 3.81 -25.72 26.15
N LEU A 154 3.40 -25.94 24.90
CA LEU A 154 2.00 -25.83 24.48
C LEU A 154 1.14 -26.99 25.02
N SER A 155 1.71 -28.19 25.19
CA SER A 155 0.99 -29.36 25.72
C SER A 155 0.82 -29.37 27.25
N ALA A 156 1.40 -28.40 27.96
CA ALA A 156 1.10 -28.17 29.38
C ALA A 156 -0.39 -27.79 29.59
N ASN A 157 -1.02 -27.17 28.58
CA ASN A 157 -2.47 -27.01 28.52
C ASN A 157 -3.11 -28.32 28.01
N THR A 158 -3.78 -29.05 28.91
CA THR A 158 -4.44 -30.32 28.57
C THR A 158 -5.68 -30.17 27.67
N ASN A 159 -6.18 -28.95 27.45
CA ASN A 159 -7.25 -28.62 26.52
C ASN A 159 -6.74 -28.16 25.13
N ALA A 160 -5.42 -28.12 24.92
CA ALA A 160 -4.83 -27.76 23.63
C ALA A 160 -4.76 -28.96 22.68
N GLN A 161 -5.15 -28.74 21.43
CA GLN A 161 -4.85 -29.65 20.32
C GLN A 161 -3.69 -29.07 19.51
N ILE A 162 -2.60 -29.83 19.39
CA ILE A 162 -1.40 -29.40 18.64
C ILE A 162 -1.33 -30.21 17.35
N TYR A 163 -1.31 -29.52 16.22
CA TYR A 163 -1.07 -30.09 14.89
C TYR A 163 0.23 -29.51 14.35
N VAL A 164 1.20 -30.38 14.04
CA VAL A 164 2.52 -29.95 13.56
C VAL A 164 2.48 -29.87 12.04
N ASP A 165 2.87 -28.74 11.45
CA ASP A 165 2.89 -28.65 9.99
C ASP A 165 4.02 -29.51 9.41
N VAL A 166 3.70 -30.31 8.39
CA VAL A 166 4.66 -31.20 7.72
C VAL A 166 5.03 -30.78 6.30
N ALA A 167 4.46 -29.69 5.80
CA ALA A 167 4.44 -29.29 4.39
C ALA A 167 3.91 -30.35 3.40
N ALA A 168 3.21 -29.92 2.36
CA ALA A 168 2.70 -30.82 1.31
C ALA A 168 3.78 -31.33 0.33
N TRP A 169 5.04 -30.93 0.52
CA TRP A 169 6.19 -31.20 -0.35
C TRP A 169 7.32 -32.00 0.33
N SER A 170 7.15 -32.41 1.59
CA SER A 170 8.20 -33.00 2.41
C SER A 170 8.62 -34.42 1.99
N ASN A 171 9.84 -34.82 2.36
CA ASN A 171 10.22 -36.22 2.34
C ASN A 171 9.45 -36.94 3.46
N ARG A 172 8.40 -37.66 3.08
CA ARG A 172 7.46 -38.32 4.01
C ARG A 172 8.15 -39.13 5.11
N ASP A 173 9.13 -39.95 4.75
CA ASP A 173 9.71 -40.91 5.69
C ASP A 173 10.65 -40.22 6.69
N ALA A 174 11.38 -39.18 6.24
CA ALA A 174 12.12 -38.29 7.12
C ALA A 174 11.20 -37.41 7.99
N ALA A 175 10.07 -36.93 7.45
CA ALA A 175 9.06 -36.18 8.21
C ALA A 175 8.41 -37.06 9.29
N VAL A 176 8.06 -38.32 9.00
CA VAL A 176 7.59 -39.30 9.99
C VAL A 176 8.66 -39.55 11.06
N ALA A 177 9.94 -39.62 10.70
CA ALA A 177 11.04 -39.74 11.66
C ALA A 177 11.25 -38.48 12.52
N ALA A 178 10.91 -37.29 12.02
CA ALA A 178 10.92 -36.04 12.78
C ALA A 178 9.73 -35.95 13.75
N LEU A 179 8.51 -36.31 13.29
CA LEU A 179 7.30 -36.38 14.12
C LEU A 179 7.46 -37.37 15.28
N LYS A 180 8.06 -38.55 15.04
CA LYS A 180 8.31 -39.58 16.07
C LYS A 180 9.33 -39.17 17.15
N LYS A 181 9.99 -38.02 17.02
CA LYS A 181 10.84 -37.42 18.07
C LYS A 181 10.10 -36.37 18.91
N LEU A 182 8.90 -35.96 18.52
CA LEU A 182 8.09 -35.01 19.29
C LEU A 182 7.32 -35.74 20.41
N GLY A 183 6.89 -34.99 21.43
CA GLY A 183 5.96 -35.51 22.42
C GLY A 183 4.54 -35.66 21.86
N LYS A 184 3.56 -35.91 22.74
CA LYS A 184 2.16 -36.08 22.34
C LYS A 184 1.63 -34.84 21.60
N VAL A 185 1.18 -35.06 20.37
CA VAL A 185 0.46 -34.10 19.52
C VAL A 185 -0.89 -34.71 19.14
N ALA A 186 -1.83 -33.88 18.67
CA ALA A 186 -3.13 -34.35 18.17
C ALA A 186 -2.99 -34.88 16.73
N GLY A 187 -2.16 -34.23 15.92
CA GLY A 187 -2.03 -34.57 14.52
C GLY A 187 -0.97 -33.79 13.75
N ILE A 188 -1.17 -33.73 12.44
CA ILE A 188 -0.38 -32.91 11.51
C ILE A 188 -1.24 -31.83 10.85
N ALA A 189 -0.62 -30.72 10.44
CA ALA A 189 -1.21 -29.81 9.47
C ALA A 189 -0.58 -30.07 8.09
N ILE A 190 -1.42 -30.03 7.06
CA ILE A 190 -1.01 -30.21 5.65
C ILE A 190 -1.70 -29.19 4.76
N ASN A 191 -1.06 -28.93 3.62
CA ASN A 191 -1.48 -27.96 2.60
C ASN A 191 -1.43 -26.48 3.02
N THR A 192 -0.89 -26.14 4.20
CA THR A 192 -0.75 -24.76 4.69
C THR A 192 -0.12 -23.85 3.63
N SER A 193 -0.80 -22.75 3.30
CA SER A 193 -0.39 -21.82 2.22
C SER A 193 -0.27 -22.42 0.82
N ASN A 194 -0.69 -23.66 0.60
CA ASN A 194 -0.55 -24.37 -0.68
C ASN A 194 -1.93 -24.66 -1.32
N TYR A 195 -1.92 -25.42 -2.42
CA TYR A 195 -3.06 -25.52 -3.34
C TYR A 195 -3.51 -26.96 -3.64
N LYS A 196 -2.95 -27.98 -2.99
CA LYS A 196 -3.24 -29.41 -3.28
C LYS A 196 -4.70 -29.75 -2.98
N SER A 197 -5.31 -30.61 -3.80
CA SER A 197 -6.73 -30.94 -3.64
C SER A 197 -6.99 -31.62 -2.30
N THR A 198 -8.19 -31.42 -1.75
CA THR A 198 -8.61 -32.07 -0.49
C THR A 198 -8.59 -33.60 -0.61
N GLY A 199 -8.76 -34.16 -1.82
CA GLY A 199 -8.60 -35.59 -2.09
C GLY A 199 -7.16 -36.07 -1.89
N ASP A 200 -6.20 -35.42 -2.54
CA ASP A 200 -4.76 -35.73 -2.40
C ASP A 200 -4.31 -35.60 -0.94
N MET A 201 -4.76 -34.55 -0.26
CA MET A 201 -4.43 -34.30 1.14
C MET A 201 -5.11 -35.28 2.11
N THR A 202 -6.29 -35.80 1.77
CA THR A 202 -6.91 -36.90 2.54
C THR A 202 -6.13 -38.21 2.38
N ALA A 203 -5.65 -38.52 1.17
CA ALA A 203 -4.79 -39.69 0.94
C ALA A 203 -3.40 -39.55 1.62
N LEU A 204 -2.82 -38.35 1.59
CA LEU A 204 -1.59 -38.02 2.30
C LEU A 204 -1.77 -38.17 3.82
N CYS A 205 -2.89 -37.66 4.36
CA CYS A 205 -3.27 -37.82 5.76
C CYS A 205 -3.34 -39.30 6.17
N GLN A 206 -4.04 -40.14 5.40
CA GLN A 206 -4.12 -41.59 5.66
C GLN A 206 -2.74 -42.25 5.69
N THR A 207 -1.81 -41.79 4.84
CA THR A 207 -0.45 -42.30 4.79
C THR A 207 0.34 -41.91 6.05
N TYR A 208 0.28 -40.64 6.48
CA TYR A 208 0.93 -40.19 7.72
C TYR A 208 0.31 -40.84 8.97
N SER A 209 -1.02 -40.94 9.04
CA SER A 209 -1.74 -41.55 10.15
C SER A 209 -1.27 -42.99 10.39
N SER A 210 -1.27 -43.82 9.34
CA SER A 210 -0.76 -45.20 9.39
C SER A 210 0.73 -45.26 9.77
N ALA A 211 1.56 -44.36 9.24
CA ALA A 211 3.00 -44.36 9.49
C ALA A 211 3.40 -43.86 10.89
N THR A 212 2.54 -43.09 11.55
CA THR A 212 2.79 -42.47 12.87
C THR A 212 2.08 -43.16 14.04
N GLY A 213 1.16 -44.09 13.77
CA GLY A 213 0.42 -44.83 14.79
C GLY A 213 -0.94 -44.22 15.15
N GLY A 214 -1.58 -43.53 14.19
CA GLY A 214 -2.93 -42.98 14.34
C GLY A 214 -2.99 -41.48 14.62
N LEU A 215 -2.02 -40.67 14.17
CA LEU A 215 -2.20 -39.21 14.17
C LEU A 215 -3.32 -38.80 13.20
N HIS A 216 -4.09 -37.79 13.59
CA HIS A 216 -5.12 -37.18 12.74
C HIS A 216 -4.53 -36.00 11.94
N CYS A 217 -5.33 -35.34 11.09
CA CYS A 217 -4.87 -34.22 10.27
C CYS A 217 -5.82 -33.02 10.22
N ILE A 218 -5.23 -31.85 9.99
CA ILE A 218 -5.89 -30.64 9.51
C ILE A 218 -5.45 -30.39 8.06
N ILE A 219 -6.40 -30.05 7.20
CA ILE A 219 -6.13 -29.63 5.81
C ILE A 219 -6.41 -28.13 5.69
N ASP A 220 -5.41 -27.35 5.27
CA ASP A 220 -5.65 -25.97 4.81
C ASP A 220 -6.41 -26.00 3.48
N THR A 221 -7.58 -25.39 3.49
CA THR A 221 -8.53 -25.31 2.37
C THR A 221 -8.70 -23.88 1.87
N SER A 222 -7.89 -22.93 2.36
CA SER A 222 -7.96 -21.51 2.03
C SER A 222 -7.96 -21.19 0.53
N ARG A 223 -7.20 -21.95 -0.28
CA ARG A 223 -6.98 -21.65 -1.71
C ARG A 223 -6.98 -22.89 -2.63
N ASN A 224 -7.45 -24.06 -2.15
CA ASN A 224 -7.15 -25.35 -2.79
C ASN A 224 -8.21 -25.89 -3.77
N PHE A 225 -9.18 -25.09 -4.22
CA PHE A 225 -10.36 -25.57 -4.95
C PHE A 225 -10.06 -26.23 -6.31
N ASN A 226 -9.16 -25.64 -7.10
CA ASN A 226 -8.84 -26.09 -8.47
C ASN A 226 -7.44 -26.72 -8.61
N GLY A 227 -6.69 -26.88 -7.52
CA GLY A 227 -5.29 -27.25 -7.59
C GLY A 227 -4.36 -26.08 -7.95
N SER A 228 -3.15 -26.42 -8.38
CA SER A 228 -2.19 -25.51 -9.02
C SER A 228 -1.32 -26.32 -10.01
N PRO A 229 -1.25 -25.98 -11.32
CA PRO A 229 -0.40 -26.65 -12.29
C PRO A 229 1.09 -26.63 -11.90
N GLN A 230 1.82 -27.68 -12.31
CA GLN A 230 3.28 -27.80 -12.12
C GLN A 230 3.75 -27.70 -10.65
N ASN A 231 2.82 -27.70 -9.67
CA ASN A 231 3.06 -27.42 -8.25
C ASN A 231 3.51 -25.97 -7.96
N GLU A 232 3.07 -24.99 -8.74
CA GLU A 232 3.31 -23.58 -8.42
C GLU A 232 2.72 -23.24 -7.04
N TRP A 233 3.53 -22.63 -6.19
CA TRP A 233 3.19 -22.28 -4.81
C TRP A 233 3.14 -20.77 -4.60
N CYS A 234 3.83 -19.99 -5.43
CA CYS A 234 3.95 -18.55 -5.26
C CYS A 234 2.85 -17.84 -6.06
N ASN A 235 1.80 -17.38 -5.37
CA ASN A 235 0.67 -16.63 -5.96
C ASN A 235 0.05 -17.31 -7.21
N ALA A 236 -0.32 -18.59 -7.12
CA ALA A 236 -0.88 -19.33 -8.25
C ALA A 236 -2.20 -18.71 -8.77
N ARG A 237 -2.27 -18.46 -10.09
CA ARG A 237 -3.40 -17.81 -10.77
C ARG A 237 -4.59 -18.73 -10.97
N SER A 238 -4.33 -20.03 -11.13
CA SER A 238 -5.33 -21.10 -11.33
C SER A 238 -6.10 -21.50 -10.05
N ALA A 239 -5.52 -21.22 -8.88
CA ALA A 239 -6.05 -21.56 -7.57
C ALA A 239 -7.45 -20.96 -7.31
N GLY A 240 -8.19 -21.51 -6.36
CA GLY A 240 -9.53 -21.02 -6.00
C GLY A 240 -9.80 -21.22 -4.50
N ILE A 241 -10.51 -20.28 -3.87
CA ILE A 241 -10.92 -20.41 -2.46
C ILE A 241 -11.63 -21.75 -2.26
N GLY A 242 -11.10 -22.61 -1.38
CA GLY A 242 -11.58 -23.98 -1.21
C GLY A 242 -12.82 -24.07 -0.31
N ALA A 243 -13.07 -25.27 0.19
CA ALA A 243 -14.20 -25.52 1.08
C ALA A 243 -14.11 -24.63 2.34
N PRO A 244 -15.23 -24.15 2.90
CA PRO A 244 -15.20 -23.40 4.14
C PRO A 244 -14.75 -24.25 5.33
N PRO A 245 -14.19 -23.63 6.38
CA PRO A 245 -13.72 -24.35 7.57
C PRO A 245 -14.83 -25.15 8.26
N THR A 246 -14.53 -26.39 8.65
CA THR A 246 -15.51 -27.30 9.26
C THR A 246 -14.83 -28.45 10.01
N SER A 247 -15.49 -28.97 11.04
CA SER A 247 -15.15 -30.28 11.65
C SER A 247 -15.97 -31.45 11.08
N ASN A 248 -16.94 -31.17 10.21
CA ASN A 248 -17.73 -32.18 9.50
C ASN A 248 -17.07 -32.48 8.15
N THR A 249 -15.85 -33.04 8.19
CA THR A 249 -15.02 -33.34 7.00
C THR A 249 -15.51 -34.54 6.20
N GLY A 250 -16.33 -35.40 6.81
CA GLY A 250 -16.76 -36.68 6.23
C GLY A 250 -15.69 -37.79 6.29
N ASN A 251 -14.53 -37.55 6.90
CA ASN A 251 -13.45 -38.52 7.03
C ASN A 251 -13.00 -38.66 8.50
N PRO A 252 -12.92 -39.89 9.06
CA PRO A 252 -12.68 -40.10 10.49
C PRO A 252 -11.27 -39.78 11.00
N ILE A 253 -10.28 -39.53 10.13
CA ILE A 253 -8.90 -39.15 10.50
C ILE A 253 -8.54 -37.71 10.13
N VAL A 254 -9.45 -36.97 9.47
CA VAL A 254 -9.28 -35.54 9.18
C VAL A 254 -10.20 -34.76 10.11
N ASP A 255 -9.67 -34.20 11.18
CA ASP A 255 -10.47 -33.54 12.22
C ASP A 255 -11.12 -32.24 11.71
N TYR A 256 -10.37 -31.49 10.89
CA TYR A 256 -10.80 -30.17 10.42
C TYR A 256 -10.33 -29.89 8.98
N TYR A 257 -11.21 -29.27 8.20
CA TYR A 257 -10.80 -28.33 7.17
C TYR A 257 -10.72 -26.95 7.82
N LEU A 258 -9.64 -26.21 7.60
CA LEU A 258 -9.45 -24.84 8.10
C LEU A 258 -8.91 -23.94 7.00
N TRP A 259 -8.99 -22.63 7.19
CA TRP A 259 -8.24 -21.65 6.40
C TRP A 259 -7.06 -21.16 7.24
N LEU A 260 -5.87 -21.71 6.96
CA LEU A 260 -4.66 -21.41 7.74
C LEU A 260 -3.95 -20.21 7.11
N LYS A 261 -3.67 -20.26 5.81
CA LYS A 261 -3.36 -19.06 5.03
C LYS A 261 -4.62 -18.18 4.90
N VAL A 262 -4.46 -16.86 4.98
CA VAL A 262 -5.53 -15.90 4.69
C VAL A 262 -5.80 -15.88 3.18
N PRO A 263 -7.02 -16.21 2.69
CA PRO A 263 -7.32 -16.14 1.27
C PRO A 263 -7.25 -14.69 0.76
N GLY A 264 -6.36 -14.42 -0.20
CA GLY A 264 -6.12 -13.09 -0.76
C GLY A 264 -4.84 -12.39 -0.27
N GLU A 265 -4.16 -12.90 0.77
CA GLU A 265 -2.80 -12.42 1.11
C GLU A 265 -1.75 -13.03 0.16
N SER A 266 -0.84 -12.21 -0.36
CA SER A 266 0.29 -12.62 -1.20
C SER A 266 1.22 -13.60 -0.48
N ASP A 267 1.85 -14.49 -1.24
CA ASP A 267 2.92 -15.39 -0.80
C ASP A 267 4.30 -14.76 -0.86
N GLY A 268 4.45 -13.67 -1.62
CA GLY A 268 5.70 -12.97 -1.85
C GLY A 268 5.66 -12.18 -3.16
N LEU A 269 6.79 -11.57 -3.53
CA LEU A 269 6.91 -10.85 -4.79
C LEU A 269 6.75 -11.77 -6.01
N CYS A 270 7.13 -13.05 -5.88
CA CYS A 270 7.04 -14.08 -6.93
C CYS A 270 7.62 -13.63 -8.28
N ASN A 271 8.72 -12.86 -8.24
CA ASN A 271 9.44 -12.32 -9.40
C ASN A 271 10.70 -13.13 -9.75
N ASP A 272 10.76 -14.38 -9.29
CA ASP A 272 11.93 -15.24 -9.40
C ASP A 272 12.04 -15.88 -10.78
N LYS A 273 13.27 -16.03 -11.27
CA LYS A 273 13.56 -16.61 -12.59
C LYS A 273 13.02 -18.03 -12.84
N ASP A 274 12.72 -18.77 -11.76
CA ASP A 274 12.26 -20.17 -11.79
C ASP A 274 10.77 -20.30 -11.39
N ARG A 275 9.96 -19.25 -11.60
CA ARG A 275 8.49 -19.30 -11.48
C ARG A 275 7.84 -19.86 -12.75
N THR A 276 6.72 -20.53 -12.57
CA THR A 276 5.89 -21.04 -13.68
C THR A 276 5.06 -19.91 -14.30
N SER A 277 4.48 -20.16 -15.49
CA SER A 277 3.55 -19.21 -16.10
C SER A 277 2.22 -19.04 -15.34
N ASP A 278 1.91 -19.88 -14.35
CA ASP A 278 0.73 -19.70 -13.47
C ASP A 278 1.00 -18.76 -12.29
N SER A 279 2.25 -18.46 -11.95
CA SER A 279 2.58 -17.52 -10.88
C SER A 279 2.11 -16.10 -11.20
N MET A 280 1.77 -15.32 -10.17
CA MET A 280 1.45 -13.90 -10.28
C MET A 280 2.44 -13.06 -9.47
N VAL A 281 3.19 -12.20 -10.15
CA VAL A 281 4.02 -11.18 -9.48
C VAL A 281 3.12 -10.32 -8.59
N GLY A 282 3.40 -10.29 -7.29
CA GLY A 282 2.53 -9.74 -6.27
C GLY A 282 3.21 -8.76 -5.33
N PRO A 283 2.49 -8.22 -4.33
CA PRO A 283 3.09 -7.47 -3.23
C PRO A 283 3.83 -8.41 -2.26
N GLN A 284 4.52 -7.85 -1.26
CA GLN A 284 5.27 -8.63 -0.25
C GLN A 284 4.37 -9.65 0.49
N ALA A 285 4.97 -10.70 1.06
CA ALA A 285 4.23 -11.76 1.74
C ALA A 285 3.32 -11.20 2.85
N GLY A 286 2.06 -11.64 2.91
CA GLY A 286 1.06 -11.13 3.87
C GLY A 286 0.33 -9.85 3.44
N GLN A 287 0.76 -9.14 2.38
CA GLN A 287 0.02 -8.02 1.81
C GLN A 287 -1.20 -8.49 1.01
N PHE A 288 -2.29 -7.73 1.00
CA PHE A 288 -3.48 -8.10 0.23
C PHE A 288 -3.25 -7.95 -1.27
N PHE A 289 -3.45 -9.03 -2.03
CA PHE A 289 -3.23 -9.07 -3.47
C PHE A 289 -4.57 -9.14 -4.22
N GLY A 290 -5.20 -7.98 -4.42
CA GLY A 290 -6.54 -7.88 -5.05
C GLY A 290 -6.68 -8.58 -6.41
N GLY A 291 -5.61 -8.65 -7.20
CA GLY A 291 -5.57 -9.42 -8.45
C GLY A 291 -5.73 -10.93 -8.23
N GLN A 292 -4.92 -11.52 -7.34
CA GLN A 292 -5.03 -12.94 -6.97
C GLN A 292 -6.33 -13.22 -6.23
N PHE A 293 -6.78 -12.32 -5.33
CA PHE A 293 -8.07 -12.46 -4.65
C PHE A 293 -9.24 -12.54 -5.64
N THR A 294 -9.20 -11.74 -6.70
CA THR A 294 -10.22 -11.75 -7.77
C THR A 294 -10.26 -13.10 -8.50
N THR A 295 -9.12 -13.70 -8.85
CA THR A 295 -9.12 -15.05 -9.46
C THR A 295 -9.57 -16.10 -8.45
N LEU A 296 -8.97 -16.11 -7.26
CA LEU A 296 -9.27 -17.03 -6.15
C LEU A 296 -10.77 -17.11 -5.83
N TRP A 297 -11.47 -15.98 -5.80
CA TRP A 297 -12.93 -15.95 -5.62
C TRP A 297 -13.67 -16.38 -6.89
N ASN A 298 -13.35 -15.79 -8.05
CA ASN A 298 -14.11 -15.98 -9.30
C ASN A 298 -14.10 -17.40 -9.87
N GLN A 299 -13.19 -18.26 -9.41
CA GLN A 299 -13.13 -19.69 -9.73
C GLN A 299 -13.12 -20.60 -8.50
N GLY A 300 -13.42 -20.07 -7.31
CA GLY A 300 -13.47 -20.81 -6.05
C GLY A 300 -14.84 -21.40 -5.69
N TYR A 301 -14.89 -22.05 -4.52
CA TYR A 301 -16.02 -22.74 -3.94
C TYR A 301 -17.30 -21.88 -3.91
N PHE A 302 -17.21 -20.63 -3.44
CA PHE A 302 -18.38 -19.76 -3.28
C PHE A 302 -19.09 -19.47 -4.59
N VAL A 303 -18.34 -19.10 -5.64
CA VAL A 303 -18.89 -18.86 -6.97
C VAL A 303 -19.37 -20.17 -7.62
N LYS A 304 -18.69 -21.29 -7.37
CA LYS A 304 -19.13 -22.60 -7.85
C LYS A 304 -20.45 -23.07 -7.18
N ASN A 305 -20.74 -22.59 -5.98
CA ASN A 305 -21.99 -22.81 -5.25
C ASN A 305 -23.01 -21.66 -5.40
N GLY A 306 -22.82 -20.76 -6.38
CA GLY A 306 -23.85 -19.82 -6.84
C GLY A 306 -23.69 -18.36 -6.42
N LEU A 307 -22.67 -18.00 -5.62
CA LEU A 307 -22.42 -16.59 -5.30
C LEU A 307 -21.86 -15.81 -6.51
N PRO A 308 -22.12 -14.49 -6.61
CA PRO A 308 -21.66 -13.68 -7.74
C PRO A 308 -20.13 -13.56 -7.78
N LYS A 309 -19.59 -13.40 -8.99
CA LYS A 309 -18.17 -13.05 -9.19
C LYS A 309 -17.89 -11.60 -8.76
N ILE A 310 -16.68 -11.33 -8.29
CA ILE A 310 -16.17 -9.97 -8.11
C ILE A 310 -16.17 -9.29 -9.49
N GLY A 311 -16.73 -8.09 -9.55
CA GLY A 311 -16.97 -7.34 -10.79
C GLY A 311 -18.26 -7.72 -11.55
N GLN A 312 -18.97 -8.76 -11.12
CA GLN A 312 -20.32 -9.08 -11.61
C GLN A 312 -21.36 -8.46 -10.68
N ALA A 313 -22.46 -7.94 -11.22
CA ALA A 313 -23.58 -7.50 -10.40
C ALA A 313 -24.14 -8.69 -9.58
N PRO A 314 -24.56 -8.49 -8.31
CA PRO A 314 -25.08 -9.58 -7.50
C PRO A 314 -26.24 -10.33 -8.18
N VAL A 315 -26.19 -11.66 -8.15
CA VAL A 315 -27.34 -12.48 -8.52
C VAL A 315 -28.40 -12.30 -7.43
N PRO A 316 -29.67 -11.99 -7.76
CA PRO A 316 -30.71 -11.80 -6.75
C PRO A 316 -30.96 -13.07 -5.93
N ASP A 317 -31.01 -12.90 -4.61
CA ASP A 317 -31.28 -13.97 -3.64
C ASP A 317 -32.75 -14.43 -3.74
N PRO A 318 -33.07 -15.75 -3.69
CA PRO A 318 -34.41 -16.25 -4.00
C PRO A 318 -35.40 -16.13 -2.83
N SER A 319 -35.91 -14.92 -2.62
CA SER A 319 -37.13 -14.66 -1.84
C SER A 319 -37.99 -13.58 -2.51
N PRO A 320 -39.29 -13.45 -2.17
CA PRO A 320 -40.38 -13.35 -3.15
C PRO A 320 -40.23 -12.20 -4.14
N ALA A 321 -40.38 -12.54 -5.43
CA ALA A 321 -39.96 -11.73 -6.57
C ALA A 321 -40.43 -10.26 -6.56
N PRO A 322 -39.50 -9.29 -6.46
CA PRO A 322 -39.78 -7.88 -6.73
C PRO A 322 -39.85 -7.58 -8.23
N PRO A 323 -40.61 -6.55 -8.67
CA PRO A 323 -40.89 -6.32 -10.08
C PRO A 323 -39.77 -5.57 -10.82
N THR A 324 -39.30 -6.11 -11.95
CA THR A 324 -38.29 -5.50 -12.83
C THR A 324 -38.80 -5.29 -14.27
N SER A 325 -39.82 -4.45 -14.43
CA SER A 325 -40.20 -3.93 -15.75
C SER A 325 -41.09 -2.68 -15.66
N THR A 326 -40.56 -1.49 -15.92
CA THR A 326 -41.34 -0.25 -16.03
C THR A 326 -41.82 -0.04 -17.47
N CYS A 327 -43.01 -0.54 -17.80
CA CYS A 327 -43.71 -0.14 -19.01
C CYS A 327 -44.46 1.18 -18.76
N SER A 328 -44.42 2.10 -19.72
CA SER A 328 -45.35 3.23 -19.73
C SER A 328 -46.78 2.71 -19.83
N THR A 329 -47.69 3.18 -18.96
CA THR A 329 -49.07 2.66 -18.84
C THR A 329 -50.12 3.76 -18.94
N LYS A 330 -51.34 3.36 -19.33
CA LYS A 330 -52.49 4.26 -19.52
C LYS A 330 -53.77 3.60 -19.04
N ASN A 331 -54.42 4.22 -18.06
CA ASN A 331 -55.67 3.74 -17.47
C ASN A 331 -56.88 4.02 -18.38
N ASN A 332 -57.91 3.19 -18.24
CA ASN A 332 -59.13 3.14 -19.05
C ASN A 332 -58.85 3.05 -20.56
N TRP A 333 -57.88 2.23 -20.98
CA TRP A 333 -57.41 2.16 -22.36
C TRP A 333 -57.17 0.73 -22.86
N ASP A 334 -57.34 0.51 -24.17
CA ASP A 334 -57.16 -0.75 -24.87
C ASP A 334 -56.57 -0.53 -26.27
N TYR A 335 -55.43 -1.17 -26.58
CA TYR A 335 -54.79 -1.13 -27.91
C TYR A 335 -55.39 -2.18 -28.86
N TYR A 336 -56.69 -2.04 -29.12
CA TYR A 336 -57.53 -3.06 -29.76
C TYR A 336 -57.02 -3.65 -31.09
N ASP A 337 -57.53 -4.84 -31.42
CA ASP A 337 -57.37 -5.57 -32.68
C ASP A 337 -55.93 -5.93 -33.10
N ASN A 338 -55.02 -6.10 -32.13
CA ASN A 338 -53.59 -6.40 -32.35
C ASN A 338 -53.04 -7.54 -31.47
N ASP A 339 -53.89 -8.41 -30.92
CA ASP A 339 -53.49 -9.46 -29.99
C ASP A 339 -52.66 -10.59 -30.64
N LEU A 340 -51.48 -10.86 -30.09
CA LEU A 340 -50.65 -12.04 -30.38
C LEU A 340 -51.19 -13.27 -29.63
N TYR A 341 -51.52 -13.10 -28.36
CA TYR A 341 -52.13 -14.10 -27.47
C TYR A 341 -52.61 -13.43 -26.18
N ASN A 342 -53.44 -14.13 -25.41
CA ASN A 342 -53.82 -13.72 -24.06
C ASN A 342 -53.61 -14.85 -23.04
N PHE A 343 -53.59 -14.48 -21.76
CA PHE A 343 -53.53 -15.41 -20.63
C PHE A 343 -54.14 -14.79 -19.37
N GLY A 344 -54.67 -15.63 -18.46
CA GLY A 344 -55.26 -15.16 -17.20
C GLY A 344 -54.21 -14.57 -16.26
N VAL A 345 -54.56 -13.50 -15.55
CA VAL A 345 -53.73 -12.85 -14.52
C VAL A 345 -54.53 -12.57 -13.26
N GLY A 346 -53.91 -12.83 -12.10
CA GLY A 346 -54.51 -12.61 -10.79
C GLY A 346 -53.73 -11.60 -9.94
N GLY A 347 -54.14 -11.44 -8.69
CA GLY A 347 -53.58 -10.42 -7.78
C GLY A 347 -54.22 -9.05 -7.99
N SER A 348 -53.60 -8.02 -7.39
CA SER A 348 -54.03 -6.64 -7.52
C SER A 348 -53.86 -6.12 -8.95
N GLN A 349 -54.50 -4.99 -9.25
CA GLN A 349 -54.38 -4.35 -10.56
C GLN A 349 -52.92 -3.98 -10.92
N SER A 350 -52.07 -3.72 -9.91
CA SER A 350 -50.62 -3.51 -10.09
C SER A 350 -49.90 -4.81 -10.47
N ASP A 351 -50.25 -5.92 -9.86
CA ASP A 351 -49.62 -7.23 -10.11
C ASP A 351 -49.96 -7.75 -11.51
N GLN A 352 -51.23 -7.59 -11.92
CA GLN A 352 -51.70 -7.91 -13.27
C GLN A 352 -50.95 -7.09 -14.34
N VAL A 353 -50.79 -5.77 -14.11
CA VAL A 353 -50.03 -4.86 -15.00
C VAL A 353 -48.54 -5.23 -15.05
N SER A 354 -47.92 -5.52 -13.90
CA SER A 354 -46.52 -5.93 -13.84
C SER A 354 -46.29 -7.24 -14.61
N THR A 355 -47.16 -8.24 -14.40
CA THR A 355 -47.10 -9.54 -15.08
C THR A 355 -47.18 -9.39 -16.60
N CYS A 356 -48.10 -8.56 -17.09
CA CYS A 356 -48.18 -8.25 -18.53
C CYS A 356 -46.95 -7.51 -19.05
N CYS A 357 -46.45 -6.53 -18.30
CA CYS A 357 -45.29 -5.75 -18.73
C CYS A 357 -44.04 -6.64 -18.86
N SER A 358 -43.74 -7.48 -17.87
CA SER A 358 -42.59 -8.39 -17.93
C SER A 358 -42.73 -9.40 -19.08
N LYS A 359 -43.96 -9.88 -19.35
CA LYS A 359 -44.23 -10.78 -20.48
C LYS A 359 -44.09 -10.09 -21.85
N CYS A 360 -44.49 -8.83 -21.97
CA CYS A 360 -44.27 -8.05 -23.20
C CYS A 360 -42.79 -7.67 -23.40
N GLN A 361 -42.07 -7.32 -22.33
CA GLN A 361 -40.64 -6.99 -22.43
C GLN A 361 -39.80 -8.21 -22.87
N SER A 362 -40.14 -9.42 -22.40
CA SER A 362 -39.48 -10.67 -22.80
C SER A 362 -39.90 -11.22 -24.19
N ASP A 363 -41.05 -10.80 -24.73
CA ASP A 363 -41.51 -11.25 -26.05
C ASP A 363 -41.05 -10.30 -27.17
N ASN A 364 -40.17 -10.76 -28.06
CA ASN A 364 -39.60 -9.95 -29.15
C ASN A 364 -40.64 -9.42 -30.15
N ASN A 365 -41.81 -10.06 -30.26
CA ASN A 365 -42.89 -9.60 -31.14
C ASN A 365 -43.84 -8.63 -30.44
N CYS A 366 -43.85 -8.58 -29.10
CA CYS A 366 -44.69 -7.66 -28.35
C CYS A 366 -44.17 -6.24 -28.39
N GLN A 367 -45.08 -5.29 -28.65
CA GLN A 367 -44.85 -3.85 -28.54
C GLN A 367 -45.73 -3.20 -27.46
N ALA A 368 -46.90 -3.79 -27.18
CA ALA A 368 -47.85 -3.30 -26.19
C ALA A 368 -48.65 -4.43 -25.53
N PHE A 369 -49.36 -4.12 -24.45
CA PHE A 369 -50.30 -5.04 -23.81
C PHE A 369 -51.56 -4.30 -23.33
N THR A 370 -52.57 -5.06 -22.92
CA THR A 370 -53.73 -4.53 -22.18
C THR A 370 -54.17 -5.54 -21.11
N VAL A 371 -54.44 -5.06 -19.90
CA VAL A 371 -55.09 -5.79 -18.81
C VAL A 371 -56.58 -5.45 -18.83
N ALA A 372 -57.44 -6.47 -18.91
CA ALA A 372 -58.89 -6.30 -18.74
C ALA A 372 -59.49 -7.63 -18.24
N TYR A 373 -60.53 -7.56 -17.38
CA TYR A 373 -61.30 -8.73 -16.92
C TYR A 373 -60.41 -9.91 -16.40
N ASN A 374 -59.40 -9.61 -15.57
CA ASN A 374 -58.41 -10.57 -15.06
C ASN A 374 -57.66 -11.35 -16.17
N ASN A 375 -57.53 -10.77 -17.36
CA ASN A 375 -56.79 -11.32 -18.48
C ASN A 375 -55.77 -10.31 -19.02
N CYS A 376 -54.62 -10.85 -19.42
CA CYS A 376 -53.52 -10.15 -20.04
C CYS A 376 -53.53 -10.40 -21.53
N TYR A 377 -53.62 -9.34 -22.34
CA TYR A 377 -53.68 -9.40 -23.79
C TYR A 377 -52.39 -8.79 -24.36
N ILE A 378 -51.50 -9.64 -24.87
CA ILE A 378 -50.17 -9.28 -25.41
C ILE A 378 -50.31 -8.93 -26.89
N LYS A 379 -49.76 -7.78 -27.33
CA LYS A 379 -50.07 -7.17 -28.63
C LYS A 379 -48.83 -6.86 -29.47
N SER A 380 -48.95 -7.09 -30.78
CA SER A 380 -47.90 -6.87 -31.79
C SER A 380 -47.67 -5.40 -32.15
N SER A 381 -48.64 -4.54 -31.86
CA SER A 381 -48.54 -3.09 -32.08
C SER A 381 -49.47 -2.31 -31.13
N THR A 382 -49.38 -0.98 -31.13
CA THR A 382 -50.35 -0.08 -30.49
C THR A 382 -51.54 0.27 -31.39
N GLY A 383 -51.59 -0.27 -32.62
CA GLY A 383 -52.63 -0.02 -33.61
C GLY A 383 -52.81 1.46 -33.97
N ASN A 384 -54.02 1.84 -34.35
CA ASN A 384 -54.42 3.25 -34.55
C ASN A 384 -54.64 3.97 -33.20
N GLY A 385 -53.67 3.91 -32.29
CA GLY A 385 -53.65 4.60 -31.00
C GLY A 385 -54.47 3.96 -29.87
N GLY A 386 -55.39 3.06 -30.18
CA GLY A 386 -56.25 2.37 -29.21
C GLY A 386 -57.57 3.12 -28.91
N ARG A 387 -58.36 2.57 -27.98
CA ARG A 387 -59.70 3.06 -27.59
C ARG A 387 -59.83 3.17 -26.07
N VAL A 388 -60.86 3.88 -25.61
CA VAL A 388 -61.25 3.88 -24.19
C VAL A 388 -61.90 2.54 -23.84
N LEU A 389 -61.46 1.93 -22.74
CA LEU A 389 -62.06 0.74 -22.14
C LEU A 389 -62.11 0.93 -20.63
N ASN A 390 -63.28 1.21 -20.07
CA ASN A 390 -63.43 1.45 -18.62
C ASN A 390 -63.00 0.23 -17.81
N GLY A 391 -62.06 0.42 -16.87
CA GLY A 391 -61.43 -0.65 -16.09
C GLY A 391 -60.23 -1.34 -16.75
N GLY A 392 -59.97 -1.09 -18.04
CA GLY A 392 -58.79 -1.62 -18.74
C GLY A 392 -57.54 -0.77 -18.48
N ILE A 393 -56.36 -1.40 -18.45
CA ILE A 393 -55.07 -0.69 -18.43
C ILE A 393 -54.20 -1.17 -19.58
N ALA A 394 -53.80 -0.27 -20.46
CA ALA A 394 -52.85 -0.54 -21.53
C ALA A 394 -51.42 -0.16 -21.13
N GLY A 395 -50.41 -0.77 -21.75
CA GLY A 395 -49.01 -0.37 -21.58
C GLY A 395 -48.11 -0.74 -22.76
N THR A 396 -46.95 -0.08 -22.87
CA THR A 396 -46.03 -0.22 -24.01
C THR A 396 -44.63 -0.67 -23.57
N LYS A 397 -43.96 -1.44 -24.43
CA LYS A 397 -42.57 -1.89 -24.24
C LYS A 397 -41.59 -0.71 -24.33
N ASN A 398 -40.59 -0.67 -23.45
CA ASN A 398 -39.51 0.32 -23.52
C ASN A 398 -38.36 -0.22 -24.37
N SER A 399 -37.92 0.56 -25.37
CA SER A 399 -36.72 0.28 -26.15
C SER A 399 -35.48 0.83 -25.43
N SER A 400 -34.54 -0.04 -25.07
CA SER A 400 -33.34 0.32 -24.29
C SER A 400 -32.27 1.04 -25.12
N GLY A 401 -31.63 2.04 -24.51
CA GLY A 401 -30.47 2.75 -25.06
C GLY A 401 -29.18 1.91 -25.00
N ALA A 402 -28.20 2.28 -25.84
CA ALA A 402 -27.00 1.48 -26.10
C ALA A 402 -25.77 1.83 -25.24
N SER A 403 -24.73 0.99 -25.35
CA SER A 403 -23.46 1.08 -24.62
C SER A 403 -22.61 2.31 -24.98
N SER A 404 -21.69 2.68 -24.08
CA SER A 404 -20.75 3.79 -24.27
C SER A 404 -19.68 3.49 -25.34
N GLY A 405 -19.82 4.12 -26.50
CA GLY A 405 -18.80 4.15 -27.55
C GLY A 405 -17.67 5.15 -27.28
N THR A 406 -16.52 4.98 -27.94
CA THR A 406 -15.35 5.87 -27.82
C THR A 406 -15.27 6.92 -28.93
N CYS A 407 -15.52 8.18 -28.57
CA CYS A 407 -15.34 9.35 -29.43
C CYS A 407 -14.39 10.35 -28.74
N GLY A 408 -13.68 11.13 -29.55
CA GLY A 408 -12.84 12.22 -29.07
C GLY A 408 -13.64 13.44 -28.61
N ALA A 409 -12.92 14.45 -28.10
CA ALA A 409 -13.50 15.63 -27.48
C ALA A 409 -14.54 16.35 -28.36
N ILE A 410 -15.62 16.80 -27.70
CA ILE A 410 -16.73 17.51 -28.32
C ILE A 410 -16.27 18.89 -28.82
N LYS A 411 -16.51 19.17 -30.10
CA LYS A 411 -16.31 20.47 -30.75
C LYS A 411 -17.65 21.20 -30.83
N ALA A 412 -17.86 22.17 -29.93
CA ALA A 412 -18.98 23.09 -30.01
C ALA A 412 -18.85 24.03 -31.21
N ASN A 413 -19.97 24.61 -31.65
CA ASN A 413 -20.09 25.54 -32.77
C ASN A 413 -19.48 25.04 -34.10
N THR A 414 -19.38 23.72 -34.29
CA THR A 414 -18.60 23.09 -35.37
C THR A 414 -19.46 22.07 -36.10
N ASP A 415 -19.56 22.18 -37.43
CA ASP A 415 -20.24 21.21 -38.30
C ASP A 415 -19.22 20.58 -39.25
N PHE A 416 -19.16 19.23 -39.31
CA PHE A 416 -18.34 18.49 -40.28
C PHE A 416 -19.12 18.33 -41.58
N TYR A 417 -19.09 19.34 -42.45
CA TYR A 417 -19.98 19.40 -43.61
C TYR A 417 -19.77 18.24 -44.60
N GLY A 418 -20.90 17.66 -45.06
CA GLY A 418 -20.94 16.56 -46.02
C GLY A 418 -20.43 15.22 -45.47
N ASN A 419 -20.17 14.27 -46.38
CA ASN A 419 -19.68 12.91 -46.08
C ASN A 419 -20.59 12.07 -45.17
N ASP A 420 -21.88 12.42 -45.09
CA ASP A 420 -22.88 11.76 -44.24
C ASP A 420 -23.14 10.31 -44.67
N MET A 421 -23.12 9.39 -43.69
CA MET A 421 -23.43 7.96 -43.86
C MET A 421 -24.85 7.61 -43.41
N SER A 422 -25.31 8.24 -42.33
CA SER A 422 -26.57 7.92 -41.67
C SER A 422 -27.03 9.10 -40.84
N ARG A 423 -28.35 9.32 -40.80
CA ARG A 423 -29.00 10.38 -40.04
C ARG A 423 -29.99 9.77 -39.05
N TYR A 424 -29.87 10.12 -37.78
CA TYR A 424 -30.79 9.69 -36.71
C TYR A 424 -31.44 10.92 -36.04
N PRO A 425 -32.74 10.89 -35.72
CA PRO A 425 -33.34 11.92 -34.87
C PRO A 425 -32.76 11.83 -33.45
N VAL A 426 -32.55 12.97 -32.79
CA VAL A 426 -32.09 13.03 -31.40
C VAL A 426 -32.88 14.04 -30.59
N SER A 427 -32.97 13.80 -29.28
CA SER A 427 -33.72 14.64 -28.33
C SER A 427 -33.09 14.56 -26.94
N GLY A 428 -33.61 15.34 -25.98
CA GLY A 428 -32.98 15.53 -24.67
C GLY A 428 -31.90 16.62 -24.71
N ASP A 429 -31.10 16.70 -23.65
CA ASP A 429 -29.98 17.64 -23.54
C ASP A 429 -28.79 17.27 -24.46
N THR A 430 -27.84 18.19 -24.61
CA THR A 430 -26.66 18.01 -25.46
C THR A 430 -25.83 16.76 -25.11
N ASN A 431 -25.74 16.37 -23.84
CA ASN A 431 -24.95 15.22 -23.38
C ASN A 431 -25.66 13.89 -23.68
N SER A 432 -26.98 13.86 -23.57
CA SER A 432 -27.83 12.76 -24.05
C SER A 432 -27.67 12.57 -25.56
N GLN A 433 -27.70 13.67 -26.33
CA GLN A 433 -27.54 13.63 -27.79
C GLN A 433 -26.13 13.20 -28.24
N THR A 434 -25.04 13.69 -27.61
CA THR A 434 -23.66 13.29 -27.94
C THR A 434 -23.37 11.84 -27.57
N THR A 435 -23.91 11.35 -26.44
CA THR A 435 -23.78 9.95 -26.02
C THR A 435 -24.45 9.01 -27.02
N PHE A 436 -25.69 9.31 -27.41
CA PHE A 436 -26.43 8.56 -28.44
C PHE A 436 -25.68 8.56 -29.79
N CYS A 437 -25.23 9.73 -30.24
CA CYS A 437 -24.44 9.87 -31.46
C CYS A 437 -23.15 9.06 -31.43
N CYS A 438 -22.44 9.07 -30.30
CA CYS A 438 -21.17 8.37 -30.18
C CYS A 438 -21.38 6.85 -30.24
N GLY A 439 -22.37 6.31 -29.51
CA GLY A 439 -22.74 4.90 -29.61
C GLY A 439 -23.03 4.49 -31.06
N LYS A 440 -23.86 5.25 -31.78
CA LYS A 440 -24.18 4.96 -33.20
C LYS A 440 -22.97 5.09 -34.12
N CYS A 441 -22.03 6.01 -33.88
CA CYS A 441 -20.78 6.06 -34.67
C CYS A 441 -19.84 4.89 -34.34
N SER A 442 -19.73 4.49 -33.09
CA SER A 442 -18.90 3.33 -32.70
C SER A 442 -19.46 2.01 -33.23
N GLU A 443 -20.78 1.84 -33.25
CA GLU A 443 -21.45 0.69 -33.90
C GLU A 443 -21.29 0.70 -35.43
N THR A 444 -21.25 1.87 -36.06
CA THR A 444 -21.20 1.99 -37.53
C THR A 444 -19.79 1.78 -38.07
N SER A 445 -19.57 0.69 -38.81
CA SER A 445 -18.33 0.47 -39.55
C SER A 445 -18.10 1.60 -40.57
N GLY A 446 -16.87 2.13 -40.65
CA GLY A 446 -16.52 3.25 -41.53
C GLY A 446 -16.90 4.65 -41.01
N CYS A 447 -17.63 4.78 -39.89
CA CYS A 447 -17.86 6.09 -39.28
C CYS A 447 -16.55 6.66 -38.70
N ALA A 448 -16.20 7.88 -39.08
CA ALA A 448 -15.02 8.64 -38.64
C ALA A 448 -15.35 9.77 -37.65
N GLY A 449 -16.63 10.06 -37.43
CA GLY A 449 -17.12 11.08 -36.50
C GLY A 449 -18.61 11.34 -36.67
N TYR A 450 -19.15 12.32 -35.95
CA TYR A 450 -20.53 12.76 -36.09
C TYR A 450 -20.67 14.27 -35.92
N THR A 451 -21.80 14.80 -36.38
CA THR A 451 -22.29 16.15 -36.10
C THR A 451 -23.74 16.08 -35.61
N ILE A 452 -24.06 16.79 -34.54
CA ILE A 452 -25.42 17.10 -34.12
C ILE A 452 -25.75 18.49 -34.64
N ASN A 453 -26.85 18.64 -35.37
CA ASN A 453 -27.38 19.94 -35.76
C ASN A 453 -28.91 19.82 -36.01
N GLY A 454 -29.69 20.86 -35.69
CA GLY A 454 -31.13 20.92 -35.98
C GLY A 454 -32.00 19.76 -35.43
N GLY A 455 -31.60 19.11 -34.32
CA GLY A 455 -32.31 17.96 -33.74
C GLY A 455 -31.96 16.60 -34.37
N PHE A 456 -30.89 16.52 -35.17
CA PHE A 456 -30.46 15.29 -35.82
C PHE A 456 -28.98 15.01 -35.61
N CYS A 457 -28.66 13.74 -35.46
CA CYS A 457 -27.31 13.19 -35.47
C CYS A 457 -26.95 12.74 -36.88
N TYR A 458 -25.85 13.25 -37.42
CA TYR A 458 -25.31 12.94 -38.74
C TYR A 458 -23.97 12.22 -38.57
N LEU A 459 -23.93 10.92 -38.86
CA LEU A 459 -22.69 10.14 -38.85
C LEU A 459 -21.88 10.42 -40.10
N LYS A 460 -20.58 10.66 -39.95
CA LYS A 460 -19.66 11.11 -40.99
C LYS A 460 -18.67 10.01 -41.36
N SER A 461 -18.54 9.69 -42.65
CA SER A 461 -17.51 8.77 -43.16
C SER A 461 -16.11 9.39 -43.17
N LYS A 462 -16.04 10.73 -43.25
CA LYS A 462 -14.81 11.53 -43.23
C LYS A 462 -15.09 12.86 -42.53
N VAL A 463 -14.08 13.39 -41.85
CA VAL A 463 -14.14 14.61 -41.02
C VAL A 463 -13.16 15.69 -41.53
N ALA A 464 -12.89 15.68 -42.84
CA ALA A 464 -11.83 16.49 -43.47
C ALA A 464 -12.18 17.97 -43.66
N THR A 465 -13.46 18.33 -43.58
CA THR A 465 -13.99 19.67 -43.81
C THR A 465 -14.89 20.09 -42.66
N SER A 466 -14.63 21.26 -42.07
CA SER A 466 -15.43 21.81 -40.98
C SER A 466 -15.68 23.31 -41.16
N TYR A 467 -16.89 23.77 -40.83
CA TYR A 467 -17.22 25.19 -40.76
C TYR A 467 -17.89 25.55 -39.44
N TRP A 468 -17.94 26.84 -39.13
CA TRP A 468 -18.56 27.35 -37.92
C TRP A 468 -20.09 27.42 -38.06
N SER A 469 -20.80 26.91 -37.06
CA SER A 469 -22.27 26.90 -37.01
C SER A 469 -22.72 26.90 -35.56
N ALA A 470 -23.39 27.98 -35.12
CA ALA A 470 -23.76 28.24 -33.72
C ALA A 470 -24.64 27.16 -33.05
N THR A 471 -25.26 26.27 -33.83
CA THR A 471 -26.13 25.18 -33.35
C THR A 471 -25.51 23.80 -33.52
N ALA A 472 -24.27 23.70 -34.04
CA ALA A 472 -23.64 22.44 -34.38
C ALA A 472 -22.67 21.95 -33.28
N VAL A 473 -22.75 20.66 -32.96
CA VAL A 473 -21.91 20.00 -31.95
C VAL A 473 -21.35 18.71 -32.55
N SER A 474 -20.03 18.63 -32.76
CA SER A 474 -19.39 17.54 -33.51
C SER A 474 -18.32 16.81 -32.72
N ALA A 475 -18.08 15.53 -33.01
CA ALA A 475 -16.98 14.76 -32.45
C ALA A 475 -16.34 13.84 -33.50
N VAL A 476 -15.02 13.65 -33.41
CA VAL A 476 -14.31 12.62 -34.19
C VAL A 476 -14.39 11.28 -33.47
N ARG A 477 -14.47 10.17 -34.20
CA ARG A 477 -14.31 8.84 -33.60
C ARG A 477 -12.86 8.67 -33.17
N SER A 478 -12.63 8.15 -31.97
CA SER A 478 -11.26 7.86 -31.52
C SER A 478 -10.77 6.55 -32.15
N THR A 479 -9.56 6.55 -32.69
CA THR A 479 -8.81 5.34 -33.06
C THR A 479 -7.79 4.93 -31.99
N ALA A 480 -7.69 5.67 -30.88
CA ALA A 480 -6.74 5.40 -29.81
C ALA A 480 -7.26 4.31 -28.86
N THR A 481 -6.56 3.17 -28.82
CA THR A 481 -6.79 2.09 -27.85
C THR A 481 -5.96 2.28 -26.60
N CYS A 482 -6.49 3.03 -25.64
CA CYS A 482 -6.04 2.93 -24.25
C CYS A 482 -7.00 2.00 -23.48
N SER A 483 -6.48 1.29 -22.48
CA SER A 483 -7.29 0.57 -21.50
C SER A 483 -8.11 1.53 -20.62
N ALA A 484 -9.10 1.00 -19.90
CA ALA A 484 -9.85 1.77 -18.91
C ALA A 484 -8.90 2.32 -17.82
N THR A 485 -9.12 3.56 -17.41
CA THR A 485 -8.31 4.23 -16.39
C THR A 485 -8.48 3.58 -15.01
N GLN A 486 -7.39 3.47 -14.29
CA GLN A 486 -7.37 2.97 -12.91
C GLN A 486 -7.37 4.19 -11.96
N ALA A 487 -8.36 4.25 -11.06
CA ALA A 487 -8.46 5.35 -10.10
C ALA A 487 -7.40 5.18 -8.99
N ASN A 488 -6.84 6.30 -8.52
CA ASN A 488 -5.81 6.34 -7.47
C ASN A 488 -4.52 5.55 -7.78
N THR A 489 -4.21 5.32 -9.06
CA THR A 489 -3.00 4.59 -9.50
C THR A 489 -1.99 5.54 -10.15
N ASP A 490 -0.79 5.65 -9.54
CA ASP A 490 0.40 6.23 -10.17
C ASP A 490 1.39 5.12 -10.52
N TYR A 491 1.78 5.06 -11.79
CA TYR A 491 2.84 4.18 -12.28
C TYR A 491 4.17 4.89 -12.03
N TYR A 492 4.62 4.84 -10.77
CA TYR A 492 5.71 5.67 -10.23
C TYR A 492 7.00 5.60 -11.06
N GLY A 493 7.62 6.77 -11.28
CA GLY A 493 8.80 6.91 -12.14
C GLY A 493 8.50 6.79 -13.64
N ASN A 494 9.55 6.53 -14.43
CA ASN A 494 9.51 6.33 -15.89
C ASN A 494 8.88 7.49 -16.71
N ASP A 495 8.79 8.70 -16.16
CA ASP A 495 8.18 9.86 -16.84
C ASP A 495 9.00 10.33 -18.06
N MET A 496 8.41 10.29 -19.25
CA MET A 496 8.97 10.81 -20.50
C MET A 496 8.71 12.30 -20.69
N SER A 497 7.51 12.75 -20.30
CA SER A 497 7.08 14.14 -20.44
C SER A 497 5.85 14.43 -19.58
N ARG A 498 5.64 15.72 -19.28
CA ARG A 498 4.53 16.22 -18.47
C ARG A 498 3.74 17.27 -19.24
N HIS A 499 2.42 17.21 -19.18
CA HIS A 499 1.52 18.17 -19.82
C HIS A 499 0.42 18.62 -18.84
N PRO A 500 0.07 19.91 -18.75
CA PRO A 500 -1.06 20.35 -17.94
C PRO A 500 -2.39 19.81 -18.48
N VAL A 501 -3.34 19.52 -17.60
CA VAL A 501 -4.70 19.05 -17.96
C VAL A 501 -5.77 19.80 -17.17
N SER A 502 -6.99 19.82 -17.71
CA SER A 502 -8.16 20.47 -17.10
C SER A 502 -9.45 19.78 -17.57
N GLY A 503 -10.59 20.14 -16.97
CA GLY A 503 -11.86 19.45 -17.15
C GLY A 503 -12.05 18.28 -16.18
N ASP A 504 -13.05 17.45 -16.41
CA ASP A 504 -13.33 16.25 -15.61
C ASP A 504 -12.33 15.11 -15.88
N ALA A 505 -12.40 14.04 -15.07
CA ALA A 505 -11.49 12.90 -15.16
C ALA A 505 -11.48 12.20 -16.54
N ASN A 506 -12.61 12.15 -17.25
CA ASN A 506 -12.69 11.54 -18.58
C ASN A 506 -12.09 12.46 -19.65
N ALA A 507 -12.27 13.78 -19.53
CA ALA A 507 -11.60 14.77 -20.39
C ALA A 507 -10.08 14.70 -20.22
N GLN A 508 -9.58 14.67 -18.97
CA GLN A 508 -8.16 14.53 -18.65
C GLN A 508 -7.58 13.19 -19.16
N ALA A 509 -8.28 12.06 -18.95
CA ALA A 509 -7.90 10.75 -19.47
C ALA A 509 -7.83 10.70 -21.00
N THR A 510 -8.82 11.29 -21.69
CA THR A 510 -8.87 11.35 -23.16
C THR A 510 -7.69 12.15 -23.72
N PHE A 511 -7.36 13.29 -23.10
CA PHE A 511 -6.18 14.09 -23.46
C PHE A 511 -4.88 13.31 -23.26
N CYS A 512 -4.72 12.65 -22.11
CA CYS A 512 -3.53 11.85 -21.81
C CYS A 512 -3.35 10.67 -22.76
N CYS A 513 -4.42 9.93 -23.06
CA CYS A 513 -4.40 8.82 -23.99
C CYS A 513 -3.90 9.28 -25.37
N GLY A 514 -4.47 10.36 -25.91
CA GLY A 514 -4.03 10.96 -27.17
C GLY A 514 -2.54 11.34 -27.14
N LYS A 515 -2.08 11.98 -26.07
CA LYS A 515 -0.67 12.35 -25.88
C LYS A 515 0.28 11.15 -25.81
N CYS A 516 -0.09 10.08 -25.11
CA CYS A 516 0.71 8.86 -25.09
C CYS A 516 0.77 8.19 -26.47
N THR A 517 -0.37 8.00 -27.15
CA THR A 517 -0.40 7.37 -28.48
C THR A 517 0.36 8.17 -29.57
N ALA A 518 0.56 9.47 -29.37
CA ALA A 518 1.36 10.33 -30.25
C ALA A 518 2.86 10.35 -29.90
N THR A 519 3.30 9.69 -28.82
CA THR A 519 4.67 9.73 -28.29
C THR A 519 5.34 8.38 -28.44
N SER A 520 6.28 8.26 -29.38
CA SER A 520 7.03 7.03 -29.61
C SER A 520 7.76 6.58 -28.34
N GLY A 521 7.56 5.33 -27.92
CA GLY A 521 8.08 4.78 -26.67
C GLY A 521 7.20 4.98 -25.43
N CYS A 522 6.03 5.63 -25.54
CA CYS A 522 5.08 5.73 -24.42
C CYS A 522 4.32 4.40 -24.22
N ALA A 523 4.37 3.87 -22.99
CA ALA A 523 3.70 2.65 -22.55
C ALA A 523 2.38 2.92 -21.80
N GLY A 524 2.19 4.15 -21.28
CA GLY A 524 0.95 4.56 -20.62
C GLY A 524 1.07 5.93 -19.97
N TYR A 525 0.18 6.28 -19.04
CA TYR A 525 0.17 7.59 -18.40
C TYR A 525 -0.41 7.57 -16.98
N THR A 526 -0.09 8.60 -16.21
CA THR A 526 -0.75 8.92 -14.93
C THR A 526 -1.30 10.35 -14.97
N ILE A 527 -2.40 10.59 -14.25
CA ILE A 527 -2.96 11.92 -14.01
C ILE A 527 -2.84 12.24 -12.52
N ASN A 528 -2.12 13.31 -12.18
CA ASN A 528 -1.93 13.74 -10.80
C ASN A 528 -1.75 15.27 -10.73
N GLY A 529 -2.30 15.92 -9.69
CA GLY A 529 -2.10 17.34 -9.40
C GLY A 529 -2.48 18.32 -10.53
N GLY A 530 -3.38 17.96 -11.44
CA GLY A 530 -3.73 18.77 -12.62
C GLY A 530 -2.77 18.59 -13.81
N PHE A 531 -1.94 17.54 -13.82
CA PHE A 531 -1.01 17.23 -14.90
C PHE A 531 -1.11 15.77 -15.35
N CYS A 532 -0.95 15.60 -16.66
CA CYS A 532 -0.68 14.33 -17.31
C CYS A 532 0.83 14.04 -17.29
N TYR A 533 1.20 12.80 -17.00
CA TYR A 533 2.56 12.30 -17.01
C TYR A 533 2.62 11.09 -17.96
N LEU A 534 3.33 11.21 -19.07
CA LEU A 534 3.53 10.12 -20.02
C LEU A 534 4.65 9.20 -19.54
N LYS A 535 4.44 7.89 -19.55
CA LYS A 535 5.34 6.89 -18.98
C LYS A 535 5.99 6.04 -20.07
N SER A 536 7.31 5.81 -20.01
CA SER A 536 8.01 4.91 -20.93
C SER A 536 7.84 3.42 -20.59
N LYS A 537 7.39 3.14 -19.36
CA LYS A 537 7.06 1.81 -18.85
C LYS A 537 5.89 1.89 -17.88
N ILE A 538 5.25 0.75 -17.63
CA ILE A 538 4.15 0.61 -16.66
C ILE A 538 4.52 -0.53 -15.70
N GLU A 539 4.91 -0.14 -14.48
CA GLU A 539 5.36 -1.01 -13.39
C GLU A 539 4.56 -0.66 -12.11
N THR A 540 4.49 -1.56 -11.12
CA THR A 540 3.40 -1.60 -10.12
C THR A 540 3.51 -0.60 -8.95
N SER A 541 2.36 -0.06 -8.56
CA SER A 541 2.18 0.93 -7.48
C SER A 541 2.13 0.33 -6.06
N ARG A 542 2.63 1.07 -5.05
CA ARG A 542 2.40 0.77 -3.63
C ARG A 542 1.05 1.34 -3.15
N LEU A 543 0.37 0.57 -2.30
CA LEU A 543 -0.67 1.02 -1.36
C LEU A 543 -0.35 0.39 0.01
N ASP A 544 -0.85 0.99 1.09
CA ASP A 544 -0.49 0.68 2.47
C ASP A 544 -1.65 0.00 3.23
N ASP A 545 -1.41 -1.19 3.79
CA ASP A 545 -1.72 -1.49 5.20
C ASP A 545 -0.86 -2.66 5.72
N ARG A 546 -0.80 -2.83 7.04
CA ARG A 546 0.08 -3.72 7.82
C ARG A 546 -0.21 -5.21 7.62
N HIS A 547 0.85 -6.02 7.45
CA HIS A 547 1.00 -7.32 8.13
C HIS A 547 2.44 -7.91 8.04
N ARG A 548 2.91 -8.47 9.17
CA ARG A 548 3.98 -9.49 9.34
C ARG A 548 5.40 -9.16 8.81
N CYS A 549 6.06 -8.21 9.50
CA CYS A 549 7.52 -7.98 9.57
C CYS A 549 8.14 -6.86 8.70
N ILE A 550 7.57 -5.65 8.73
CA ILE A 550 8.25 -4.41 8.30
C ILE A 550 8.26 -3.42 9.47
N ASP A 551 9.37 -2.71 9.66
CA ASP A 551 9.53 -1.68 10.71
C ASP A 551 8.59 -0.47 10.43
N PRO A 552 8.11 0.27 11.45
CA PRO A 552 7.23 1.43 11.25
C PRO A 552 7.92 2.54 10.45
N THR A 553 7.20 3.09 9.48
CA THR A 553 7.69 4.14 8.57
C THR A 553 7.12 5.51 8.90
N PHE A 554 7.96 6.54 8.73
CA PHE A 554 7.54 7.93 8.80
C PHE A 554 6.83 8.36 7.50
N ILE A 555 5.73 9.10 7.60
CA ILE A 555 4.98 9.58 6.42
C ILE A 555 5.68 10.82 5.83
N ASP A 556 6.56 10.59 4.86
CA ASP A 556 7.20 11.65 4.08
C ASP A 556 6.44 11.92 2.76
N PRO A 557 5.93 13.14 2.50
CA PRO A 557 5.30 13.51 1.23
C PRO A 557 6.28 13.73 0.06
N ASN A 558 7.59 13.56 0.26
CA ASN A 558 8.62 13.73 -0.77
C ASN A 558 9.18 12.38 -1.28
N ASN A 559 8.93 11.29 -0.55
CA ASN A 559 9.42 9.93 -0.81
C ASN A 559 10.96 9.79 -0.81
N ASP A 560 11.64 10.60 0.00
CA ASP A 560 13.10 10.61 0.25
C ASP A 560 13.38 10.59 1.77
N PRO A 561 13.55 9.41 2.39
CA PRO A 561 13.85 9.30 3.82
C PRO A 561 15.28 9.77 4.17
N THR A 562 16.10 10.07 3.17
CA THR A 562 17.51 10.52 3.32
C THR A 562 17.64 12.04 3.31
N ARG A 563 16.53 12.77 3.11
CA ARG A 563 16.56 14.23 3.02
C ARG A 563 16.63 14.90 4.39
N PHE A 564 17.61 15.79 4.55
CA PHE A 564 17.60 16.74 5.65
C PHE A 564 16.43 17.74 5.51
N CYS A 565 15.87 18.15 6.64
CA CYS A 565 14.73 19.08 6.74
C CYS A 565 15.13 20.57 6.74
N GLY A 566 16.42 20.86 6.83
CA GLY A 566 17.01 22.19 6.80
C GLY A 566 18.51 22.13 7.09
N THR A 567 19.19 23.28 7.07
CA THR A 567 20.62 23.38 7.40
C THR A 567 20.88 24.43 8.48
N ILE A 568 21.93 24.21 9.27
CA ILE A 568 22.38 25.12 10.33
C ILE A 568 23.82 25.53 10.04
N ASP A 569 24.12 26.83 10.01
CA ASP A 569 25.50 27.32 9.93
C ASP A 569 26.20 27.10 11.28
N GLY A 570 27.09 26.11 11.33
CA GLY A 570 27.75 25.64 12.54
C GLY A 570 28.58 26.71 13.27
N PRO A 571 29.47 27.45 12.58
CA PRO A 571 30.23 28.54 13.16
C PRO A 571 29.37 29.64 13.79
N SER A 572 28.20 29.99 13.23
CA SER A 572 27.27 30.94 13.85
C SER A 572 26.42 30.33 14.96
N ALA A 573 26.08 29.04 14.87
CA ALA A 573 25.24 28.36 15.84
C ALA A 573 25.98 27.98 17.14
N LEU A 574 27.22 27.51 17.03
CA LEU A 574 28.16 27.29 18.13
C LEU A 574 29.56 27.82 17.78
N PRO A 575 29.80 29.13 17.98
CA PRO A 575 31.11 29.74 17.76
C PRO A 575 32.23 29.08 18.57
N GLY A 576 33.37 28.84 17.91
CA GLY A 576 34.56 28.25 18.53
C GLY A 576 35.40 27.40 17.58
N ASN A 577 34.79 26.85 16.53
CA ASN A 577 35.46 26.11 15.46
C ASN A 577 34.85 26.46 14.09
N ALA A 578 35.56 26.11 13.01
CA ALA A 578 35.07 26.25 11.63
C ALA A 578 34.26 25.03 11.16
N TYR A 579 34.38 23.87 11.82
CA TYR A 579 33.68 22.61 11.45
C TYR A 579 33.92 22.18 9.99
N ASN A 580 35.14 22.40 9.49
CA ASN A 580 35.56 22.15 8.10
C ASN A 580 36.58 21.01 7.96
N GLN A 581 36.66 20.12 8.96
CA GLN A 581 37.55 18.95 8.96
C GLN A 581 36.74 17.66 8.71
N ASP A 582 37.27 16.49 9.06
CA ASP A 582 36.56 15.22 8.97
C ASP A 582 35.32 15.17 9.90
N PRO A 583 34.30 14.35 9.59
CA PRO A 583 33.05 14.28 10.36
C PRO A 583 33.28 13.95 11.84
N GLY A 584 34.17 13.00 12.15
CA GLY A 584 34.48 12.58 13.51
C GLY A 584 35.16 13.67 14.35
N TYR A 585 36.08 14.45 13.76
CA TYR A 585 36.62 15.66 14.38
C TYR A 585 35.53 16.70 14.61
N ASN A 586 34.72 17.02 13.59
CA ASN A 586 33.66 18.02 13.71
C ASN A 586 32.63 17.64 14.78
N ALA A 587 32.27 16.35 14.90
CA ALA A 587 31.40 15.82 15.96
C ALA A 587 32.02 15.93 17.35
N ALA A 588 33.33 15.70 17.50
CA ALA A 588 34.04 15.91 18.75
C ALA A 588 34.08 17.41 19.14
N GLN A 589 34.33 18.31 18.19
CA GLN A 589 34.29 19.77 18.42
C GLN A 589 32.88 20.24 18.78
N PHE A 590 31.85 19.79 18.05
CA PHE A 590 30.45 20.09 18.37
C PHE A 590 30.14 19.67 19.81
N THR A 591 30.49 18.43 20.17
CA THR A 591 30.23 17.89 21.51
C THR A 591 30.91 18.71 22.61
N ALA A 592 32.13 19.20 22.37
CA ALA A 592 32.85 20.07 23.30
C ALA A 592 32.19 21.46 23.42
N HIS A 593 31.95 22.15 22.29
CA HIS A 593 31.34 23.48 22.30
C HIS A 593 29.89 23.45 22.81
N PHE A 594 29.12 22.41 22.47
CA PHE A 594 27.73 22.21 22.92
C PHE A 594 27.63 22.00 24.43
N LYS A 595 28.62 21.37 25.05
CA LYS A 595 28.69 21.20 26.52
C LYS A 595 29.28 22.42 27.24
N ALA A 596 30.02 23.29 26.54
CA ALA A 596 30.59 24.51 27.09
C ALA A 596 29.62 25.72 27.04
N GLN A 597 28.73 25.77 26.05
CA GLN A 597 27.76 26.86 25.88
C GLN A 597 26.55 26.74 26.83
N SER A 598 25.86 27.86 27.05
CA SER A 598 24.73 27.96 27.99
C SER A 598 23.35 28.19 27.36
N LYS A 599 23.28 28.44 26.05
CA LYS A 599 22.09 28.84 25.27
C LYS A 599 21.11 27.69 25.02
N TYR A 600 21.59 26.54 24.56
CA TYR A 600 20.81 25.33 24.26
C TYR A 600 21.08 24.26 25.33
N LYS A 601 20.12 23.37 25.63
CA LYS A 601 20.31 22.27 26.61
C LYS A 601 20.23 20.88 25.98
N THR A 602 19.54 20.77 24.85
CA THR A 602 19.31 19.55 24.09
C THR A 602 19.46 19.79 22.59
N LEU A 603 19.62 18.73 21.80
CA LEU A 603 19.69 18.85 20.34
C LEU A 603 18.36 19.42 19.79
N LYS A 604 17.23 19.07 20.42
CA LYS A 604 15.92 19.67 20.13
C LYS A 604 15.92 21.20 20.29
N ASP A 605 16.42 21.74 21.40
CA ASP A 605 16.47 23.20 21.61
C ASP A 605 17.30 23.92 20.54
N LEU A 606 18.39 23.28 20.08
CA LEU A 606 19.20 23.80 18.99
C LEU A 606 18.43 23.75 17.67
N MET A 607 17.89 22.60 17.29
CA MET A 607 17.25 22.42 15.98
C MET A 607 15.94 23.21 15.83
N ASP A 608 15.16 23.36 16.90
CA ASP A 608 13.93 24.16 16.92
C ASP A 608 14.20 25.69 16.85
N ALA A 609 15.45 26.13 17.05
CA ALA A 609 15.87 27.53 16.91
C ALA A 609 16.27 27.93 15.46
N TYR A 610 16.24 27.00 14.51
CA TYR A 610 16.57 27.20 13.09
C TYR A 610 15.46 26.66 12.18
N PRO A 611 15.35 27.08 10.91
CA PRO A 611 14.31 26.63 9.98
C PRO A 611 14.52 25.16 9.54
N THR A 612 14.18 24.22 10.41
CA THR A 612 14.35 22.76 10.27
C THR A 612 13.03 22.06 9.94
N GLY A 613 12.30 22.57 8.94
CA GLY A 613 11.03 21.98 8.47
C GLY A 613 9.84 22.07 9.45
N GLY A 614 9.90 22.96 10.45
CA GLY A 614 8.78 23.17 11.39
C GLY A 614 8.65 22.05 12.44
N GLU A 615 7.43 21.73 12.86
CA GLU A 615 7.19 20.84 14.02
C GLU A 615 7.69 19.40 13.79
N CYS A 616 7.61 18.90 12.55
CA CYS A 616 7.89 17.50 12.19
C CYS A 616 8.89 17.34 11.02
N GLY A 617 9.62 18.41 10.68
CA GLY A 617 10.68 18.35 9.67
C GLY A 617 10.15 18.00 8.28
N ILE A 618 10.60 16.87 7.71
CA ILE A 618 10.07 16.39 6.42
C ILE A 618 8.77 15.59 6.53
N THR A 619 8.32 15.24 7.74
CA THR A 619 7.27 14.23 7.95
C THR A 619 5.90 14.81 8.33
N LYS A 620 4.82 14.06 8.04
CA LYS A 620 3.44 14.39 8.43
C LYS A 620 3.03 13.66 9.72
N LEU A 621 2.49 14.42 10.67
CA LEU A 621 1.90 13.90 11.90
C LEU A 621 0.42 13.54 11.69
N ASP A 622 0.10 12.25 11.58
CA ASP A 622 -1.30 11.79 11.51
C ASP A 622 -1.85 11.46 12.91
N LEU A 623 -2.41 12.48 13.58
CA LEU A 623 -3.08 12.32 14.88
C LEU A 623 -4.41 11.54 14.82
N ALA A 624 -4.95 11.22 13.64
CA ALA A 624 -6.13 10.37 13.51
C ALA A 624 -5.77 8.88 13.52
N ASN A 625 -4.56 8.51 13.08
CA ASN A 625 -4.07 7.14 13.00
C ASN A 625 -2.76 6.92 13.80
N PRO A 626 -2.77 7.05 15.14
CA PRO A 626 -1.58 6.85 15.97
C PRO A 626 -1.07 5.40 15.93
N GLN A 627 0.25 5.23 15.94
CA GLN A 627 0.94 3.94 15.83
C GLN A 627 1.38 3.39 17.21
N PRO A 628 1.38 2.06 17.45
CA PRO A 628 1.93 1.51 18.69
C PRO A 628 3.43 1.82 18.86
N LEU A 629 3.82 2.37 20.02
CA LEU A 629 5.21 2.74 20.31
C LEU A 629 6.14 1.50 20.40
N PRO A 630 7.20 1.39 19.57
CA PRO A 630 8.15 0.28 19.63
C PRO A 630 9.20 0.45 20.75
N LYS A 631 9.74 -0.66 21.24
CA LYS A 631 10.87 -0.67 22.22
C LYS A 631 12.23 -0.33 21.61
N VAL A 632 12.33 -0.34 20.28
CA VAL A 632 13.52 0.06 19.53
C VAL A 632 13.05 0.87 18.34
N VAL A 633 13.60 2.07 18.19
CA VAL A 633 13.41 2.93 17.00
C VAL A 633 14.61 2.72 16.09
N ARG A 634 14.40 2.73 14.77
CA ARG A 634 15.47 2.53 13.78
C ARG A 634 15.58 3.72 12.84
N TRP A 635 16.78 4.27 12.72
CA TRP A 635 17.15 5.10 11.57
C TRP A 635 17.59 4.19 10.41
N ARG A 636 17.15 4.49 9.19
CA ARG A 636 17.49 3.74 7.97
C ARG A 636 17.62 4.69 6.78
N HIS A 637 18.74 4.62 6.05
CA HIS A 637 18.86 5.18 4.69
C HIS A 637 18.39 4.18 3.61
N GLY A 638 18.35 2.89 3.95
CA GLY A 638 17.84 1.82 3.08
C GLY A 638 17.65 0.50 3.84
N ASP A 639 17.33 -0.57 3.11
CA ASP A 639 16.98 -1.87 3.71
C ASP A 639 18.09 -2.46 4.61
N ASN A 640 19.36 -2.11 4.33
CA ASN A 640 20.54 -2.58 5.07
C ASN A 640 21.46 -1.44 5.57
N GLU A 641 21.08 -0.16 5.44
CA GLU A 641 21.91 0.98 5.84
C GLU A 641 21.25 1.78 6.98
N GLY A 642 21.98 1.96 8.08
CA GLY A 642 21.57 2.74 9.26
C GLY A 642 22.03 4.21 9.17
N PHE A 643 22.87 4.65 10.11
CA PHE A 643 23.53 5.96 10.03
C PHE A 643 24.83 5.85 9.23
N THR A 644 24.97 6.66 8.18
CA THR A 644 26.15 6.65 7.30
C THR A 644 27.36 7.29 7.97
N SER A 645 28.52 6.64 7.94
CA SER A 645 29.74 7.10 8.64
C SER A 645 30.34 8.40 8.09
N SER A 646 29.94 8.84 6.89
CA SER A 646 30.28 10.18 6.38
C SER A 646 29.49 11.31 7.08
N HIS A 647 28.54 11.00 7.96
CA HIS A 647 27.60 11.93 8.59
C HIS A 647 27.65 11.86 10.14
N GLU A 648 28.84 11.68 10.73
CA GLU A 648 29.03 11.69 12.20
C GLU A 648 28.42 12.94 12.88
N GLY A 649 27.87 12.73 14.08
CA GLY A 649 27.10 13.75 14.81
C GLY A 649 25.93 13.22 15.65
N PRO A 650 25.38 14.07 16.54
CA PRO A 650 24.49 13.67 17.64
C PRO A 650 23.06 13.34 17.19
N CYS A 651 22.37 12.52 17.98
CA CYS A 651 20.95 12.24 17.79
C CYS A 651 20.16 12.09 19.12
N GLU A 652 18.86 12.32 19.06
CA GLU A 652 17.92 12.24 20.19
C GLU A 652 16.57 11.65 19.75
N LEU A 653 15.90 10.92 20.65
CA LEU A 653 14.49 10.54 20.52
C LEU A 653 13.67 11.16 21.64
N TRP A 654 12.47 11.60 21.30
CA TRP A 654 11.55 12.33 22.16
C TRP A 654 10.13 11.78 22.07
N CYS A 655 9.49 11.58 23.21
CA CYS A 655 8.05 11.32 23.32
C CYS A 655 7.39 12.60 23.85
N ASP A 656 6.66 13.29 22.97
CA ASP A 656 6.27 14.70 23.11
C ASP A 656 7.46 15.56 23.60
N ASP A 657 7.34 16.17 24.78
CA ASP A 657 8.37 17.04 25.38
C ASP A 657 9.38 16.30 26.28
N LYS A 658 9.45 14.96 26.20
CA LYS A 658 10.32 14.14 27.03
C LYS A 658 11.34 13.34 26.21
N ARG A 659 12.61 13.68 26.34
CA ARG A 659 13.73 12.95 25.72
C ARG A 659 13.87 11.56 26.34
N VAL A 660 13.77 10.52 25.50
CA VAL A 660 13.88 9.10 25.87
C VAL A 660 15.11 8.41 25.28
N PHE A 661 15.84 9.08 24.38
CA PHE A 661 17.15 8.64 23.90
C PHE A 661 18.06 9.85 23.63
N GLN A 662 19.37 9.68 23.82
CA GLN A 662 20.39 10.62 23.38
C GLN A 662 21.73 9.90 23.19
N ASN A 663 22.48 10.27 22.15
CA ASN A 663 23.89 9.92 21.98
C ASN A 663 24.63 11.08 21.30
N ASP A 664 25.90 11.31 21.68
CA ASP A 664 26.71 12.43 21.18
C ASP A 664 27.17 12.24 19.72
N ASP A 665 27.22 11.01 19.22
CA ASP A 665 27.66 10.68 17.86
C ASP A 665 27.05 9.34 17.40
N CYS A 666 25.94 9.41 16.65
CA CYS A 666 25.14 8.22 16.34
C CYS A 666 25.66 7.40 15.16
N ALA A 667 26.32 8.03 14.18
CA ALA A 667 26.93 7.29 13.07
C ALA A 667 28.15 6.47 13.53
N LYS A 668 28.96 7.04 14.44
CA LYS A 668 30.08 6.31 15.06
C LYS A 668 29.61 5.19 16.00
N ASN A 669 28.71 5.51 16.93
CA ASN A 669 28.39 4.61 18.04
C ASN A 669 27.27 3.59 17.73
N ILE A 670 26.42 3.87 16.73
CA ILE A 670 25.22 3.09 16.42
C ILE A 670 25.03 2.94 14.90
N PRO A 671 26.03 2.47 14.11
CA PRO A 671 25.98 2.48 12.65
C PRO A 671 24.79 1.69 12.06
N ASN A 672 24.22 0.73 12.81
CA ASN A 672 23.01 -0.01 12.44
C ASN A 672 21.68 0.74 12.73
N GLY A 673 21.74 2.02 13.10
CA GLY A 673 20.60 2.90 13.35
C GLY A 673 19.67 2.50 14.51
N SER A 674 19.99 1.46 15.29
CA SER A 674 19.04 0.83 16.22
C SER A 674 19.14 1.41 17.63
N MET A 675 18.15 2.24 17.99
CA MET A 675 18.09 2.99 19.25
C MET A 675 17.02 2.40 20.17
N ALA A 676 17.43 1.72 21.24
CA ALA A 676 16.50 1.17 22.23
C ALA A 676 15.94 2.27 23.14
N ILE A 677 14.64 2.24 23.44
CA ILE A 677 13.97 3.21 24.32
C ILE A 677 13.20 2.53 25.45
N ASP A 678 13.18 3.18 26.61
CA ASP A 678 12.33 2.82 27.72
C ASP A 678 10.90 3.35 27.48
N VAL A 679 10.06 2.50 26.89
CA VAL A 679 8.67 2.84 26.54
C VAL A 679 7.82 3.28 27.73
N SER A 680 8.18 2.94 28.97
CA SER A 680 7.48 3.43 30.17
C SER A 680 7.61 4.94 30.33
N GLN A 681 8.68 5.52 29.78
CA GLN A 681 8.91 6.96 29.84
C GLN A 681 7.98 7.74 28.91
N CYS A 682 7.38 7.09 27.90
CA CYS A 682 6.46 7.70 26.94
C CYS A 682 4.98 7.58 27.34
N ALA A 683 4.66 7.06 28.54
CA ALA A 683 3.28 6.88 28.97
C ALA A 683 2.46 8.20 28.91
N GLY A 684 1.39 8.21 28.12
CA GLY A 684 0.53 9.37 27.89
C GLY A 684 0.98 10.29 26.74
N ALA A 685 2.14 10.05 26.11
CA ALA A 685 2.63 10.83 24.98
C ALA A 685 1.93 10.45 23.66
N ARG A 686 1.85 11.40 22.72
CA ARG A 686 1.12 11.26 21.45
C ARG A 686 1.96 11.42 20.18
N LYS A 687 3.20 11.91 20.28
CA LYS A 687 4.15 12.01 19.17
C LYS A 687 5.50 11.44 19.58
N LEU A 688 6.06 10.56 18.74
CA LEU A 688 7.48 10.22 18.76
C LEU A 688 8.19 11.13 17.77
N THR A 689 9.27 11.80 18.19
CA THR A 689 10.14 12.61 17.33
C THR A 689 11.56 12.07 17.37
N MET A 690 12.17 11.96 16.19
CA MET A 690 13.56 11.62 15.96
C MET A 690 14.33 12.84 15.44
N LEU A 691 15.52 13.07 15.99
CA LEU A 691 16.42 14.17 15.65
C LEU A 691 17.83 13.63 15.42
N TRP A 692 18.47 14.04 14.32
CA TRP A 692 19.90 13.79 14.05
C TRP A 692 20.49 15.02 13.35
N LEU A 693 21.78 15.30 13.58
CA LEU A 693 22.49 16.44 13.01
C LEU A 693 23.82 15.96 12.45
N ALA A 694 23.99 16.00 11.14
CA ALA A 694 25.21 15.55 10.46
C ALA A 694 26.21 16.70 10.30
N LEU A 695 27.44 16.49 10.77
CA LEU A 695 28.43 17.55 11.00
C LEU A 695 29.59 17.52 9.98
N HIS A 696 29.35 17.02 8.77
CA HIS A 696 30.39 16.72 7.78
C HIS A 696 30.85 17.94 6.93
N THR A 697 30.18 19.08 7.05
CA THR A 697 30.65 20.40 6.57
C THR A 697 30.30 21.48 7.60
N PRO A 698 30.75 22.74 7.44
CA PRO A 698 30.32 23.86 8.30
C PRO A 698 28.80 24.12 8.24
N GLN A 699 28.15 23.80 7.13
CA GLN A 699 26.70 23.85 6.96
C GLN A 699 26.12 22.48 7.35
N TRP A 700 25.76 22.34 8.62
CA TRP A 700 25.24 21.09 9.17
C TRP A 700 23.88 20.74 8.59
N GLN A 701 23.66 19.46 8.31
CA GLN A 701 22.39 18.96 7.80
C GLN A 701 21.53 18.46 8.97
N ALA A 702 20.34 19.04 9.12
CA ALA A 702 19.40 18.73 10.20
C ALA A 702 18.36 17.71 9.75
N TYR A 703 18.21 16.60 10.48
CA TYR A 703 17.26 15.54 10.21
C TYR A 703 16.21 15.49 11.31
N LYS A 704 14.95 15.71 10.95
CA LYS A 704 13.83 15.80 11.89
C LYS A 704 12.63 15.04 11.32
N ASN A 705 12.15 14.06 12.06
CA ASN A 705 11.10 13.13 11.67
C ASN A 705 10.18 12.90 12.88
N CYS A 706 8.87 12.80 12.66
CA CYS A 706 7.90 12.56 13.72
C CYS A 706 6.81 11.60 13.26
N VAL A 707 6.19 10.89 14.21
CA VAL A 707 5.05 10.01 13.99
C VAL A 707 4.11 10.07 15.19
N ALA A 708 2.80 9.97 14.94
CA ALA A 708 1.82 9.91 16.01
C ALA A 708 1.88 8.53 16.68
N ILE A 709 1.82 8.49 18.00
CA ILE A 709 1.93 7.26 18.79
C ILE A 709 0.74 7.06 19.73
N ASP A 710 0.34 5.80 19.91
CA ASP A 710 -0.54 5.39 20.99
C ASP A 710 0.29 4.83 22.14
N THR A 711 0.03 5.35 23.33
CA THR A 711 0.64 5.00 24.62
C THR A 711 -0.40 4.87 25.73
N GLY A 712 -1.69 4.75 25.38
CA GLY A 712 -2.81 4.73 26.32
C GLY A 712 -3.29 6.11 26.78
N ALA A 713 -3.05 7.17 25.99
CA ALA A 713 -3.45 8.53 26.33
C ALA A 713 -4.98 8.75 26.16
N PRO A 714 -5.72 9.22 27.19
CA PRO A 714 -7.17 9.43 27.08
C PRO A 714 -7.56 10.40 25.95
N ILE A 715 -8.62 10.09 25.21
CA ILE A 715 -9.15 10.92 24.12
C ILE A 715 -9.79 12.20 24.70
N PRO A 716 -9.54 13.42 24.16
CA PRO A 716 -10.15 14.64 24.68
C PRO A 716 -11.62 14.75 24.27
N SER A 717 -12.55 14.85 25.23
CA SER A 717 -13.95 15.19 24.95
C SER A 717 -14.18 16.70 24.95
N THR A 718 -14.99 17.21 24.02
CA THR A 718 -15.22 18.64 23.79
C THR A 718 -16.33 19.24 24.69
N SER A 719 -15.98 19.72 25.88
CA SER A 719 -16.81 20.67 26.66
C SER A 719 -15.98 21.43 27.73
N PRO A 720 -16.25 22.71 28.07
CA PRO A 720 -15.32 23.53 28.86
C PRO A 720 -15.67 23.73 30.36
N SER A 721 -14.61 23.92 31.16
CA SER A 721 -14.56 24.56 32.50
C SER A 721 -15.19 23.84 33.73
N PRO A 722 -14.81 24.21 34.98
CA PRO A 722 -13.76 25.17 35.41
C PRO A 722 -12.68 24.61 36.37
N THR A 723 -11.67 25.44 36.65
CA THR A 723 -10.42 25.13 37.39
C THR A 723 -10.52 25.24 38.92
N THR A 724 -9.73 24.45 39.67
CA THR A 724 -9.28 24.79 41.04
C THR A 724 -7.78 24.55 41.24
N THR A 725 -7.13 25.46 41.99
CA THR A 725 -5.68 25.45 42.35
C THR A 725 -5.48 24.89 43.79
N LYS A 726 -4.32 24.77 44.46
CA LYS A 726 -2.91 25.29 44.35
C LYS A 726 -1.93 24.28 45.08
N PRO A 727 -0.69 24.56 45.60
CA PRO A 727 0.42 23.57 45.63
C PRO A 727 1.13 23.41 47.02
N THR A 728 2.47 23.19 47.05
CA THR A 728 3.47 23.21 48.19
C THR A 728 3.74 21.86 48.92
N THR A 729 4.94 21.48 49.46
CA THR A 729 6.32 22.05 49.47
C THR A 729 7.45 21.08 49.97
N LYS A 730 8.65 21.11 49.33
CA LYS A 730 10.05 21.10 49.90
C LYS A 730 10.62 19.80 50.64
N PRO A 731 11.90 19.72 51.17
CA PRO A 731 12.88 18.67 50.73
C PRO A 731 13.88 18.04 51.80
N THR A 732 15.00 17.40 51.34
CA THR A 732 16.35 17.11 52.00
C THR A 732 16.43 16.00 53.11
N THR A 733 17.52 15.24 53.46
CA THR A 733 18.98 14.98 53.09
C THR A 733 19.47 13.66 53.81
N LYS A 734 20.68 13.03 53.82
CA LYS A 734 22.12 13.10 53.34
C LYS A 734 22.74 11.63 53.44
N VAL A 735 23.81 11.14 52.76
CA VAL A 735 25.32 11.26 52.88
C VAL A 735 25.90 10.93 54.28
N PRO A 736 26.84 9.95 54.55
CA PRO A 736 28.22 9.68 53.98
C PRO A 736 28.34 8.80 52.70
N THR A 737 29.47 8.28 52.15
CA THR A 737 30.93 7.99 52.48
C THR A 737 31.26 6.71 53.31
N ASP A 738 32.43 6.03 53.31
CA ASP A 738 33.90 6.35 53.12
C ASP A 738 34.69 5.56 52.02
N ALA A 739 36.00 5.88 51.81
CA ALA A 739 36.94 5.36 50.77
C ALA A 739 38.34 4.99 51.37
N PRO A 740 39.50 4.69 50.66
CA PRO A 740 40.12 5.26 49.40
C PRO A 740 40.73 4.15 48.45
N THR A 741 41.76 4.21 47.56
CA THR A 741 42.83 5.19 47.15
C THR A 741 43.48 4.87 45.75
N VAL A 742 44.12 5.89 45.11
CA VAL A 742 45.34 5.99 44.22
C VAL A 742 45.96 4.71 43.54
N ARG A 743 46.19 4.55 42.19
CA ARG A 743 46.98 5.23 41.08
C ARG A 743 48.50 4.80 40.96
N PRO A 744 49.27 4.94 39.82
CA PRO A 744 49.00 4.91 38.35
C PRO A 744 50.02 4.15 37.40
N THR A 745 49.57 3.79 36.17
CA THR A 745 50.22 3.55 34.82
C THR A 745 51.75 3.51 34.49
N SER A 746 52.17 2.64 33.52
CA SER A 746 53.20 2.93 32.46
C SER A 746 53.23 1.94 31.23
N LYS A 747 53.95 2.30 30.14
CA LYS A 747 54.27 1.63 28.82
C LYS A 747 55.46 2.41 28.16
N PRO A 748 56.01 2.16 26.93
CA PRO A 748 55.96 1.05 25.93
C PRO A 748 57.37 0.35 25.79
N THR A 749 58.11 0.00 24.70
CA THR A 749 58.08 0.08 23.19
C THR A 749 59.20 -0.82 22.56
N ASN A 750 59.14 -1.26 21.27
CA ASN A 750 60.23 -1.23 20.23
C ASN A 750 60.07 -2.17 18.98
N LYS A 751 61.00 -2.05 17.99
CA LYS A 751 61.06 -2.56 16.58
C LYS A 751 62.57 -2.81 16.20
N LEU A 752 63.10 -3.28 15.03
CA LEU A 752 62.69 -3.71 13.66
C LEU A 752 63.89 -4.50 13.03
N THR A 753 63.71 -5.46 12.10
CA THR A 753 64.74 -5.91 11.10
C THR A 753 64.13 -6.62 9.86
N ASP A 754 64.92 -6.86 8.79
CA ASP A 754 64.49 -6.98 7.37
C ASP A 754 64.98 -8.25 6.57
N GLU A 755 64.84 -8.21 5.22
CA GLU A 755 65.01 -9.23 4.12
C GLU A 755 66.49 -9.71 3.82
N PRO A 756 66.86 -10.55 2.78
CA PRO A 756 66.31 -10.83 1.40
C PRO A 756 66.23 -12.38 1.01
N THR A 757 65.98 -12.94 -0.21
CA THR A 757 66.50 -12.72 -1.61
C THR A 757 65.73 -13.39 -2.81
N ASN A 758 65.57 -12.63 -3.92
CA ASN A 758 65.74 -12.93 -5.39
C ASN A 758 65.41 -14.27 -6.15
N LYS A 759 64.44 -14.19 -7.11
CA LYS A 759 64.48 -14.53 -8.60
C LYS A 759 64.77 -15.97 -9.13
N PRO A 760 64.64 -16.29 -10.47
CA PRO A 760 63.78 -15.75 -11.58
C PRO A 760 63.16 -16.82 -12.55
N THR A 761 62.23 -16.45 -13.45
CA THR A 761 62.15 -16.97 -14.86
C THR A 761 61.26 -16.09 -15.77
N ASN A 762 61.38 -16.18 -17.11
CA ASN A 762 60.75 -15.28 -18.11
C ASN A 762 60.30 -16.02 -19.41
N ALA A 763 59.20 -15.55 -20.01
CA ALA A 763 58.92 -15.47 -21.48
C ALA A 763 58.79 -16.81 -22.29
N PRO A 764 58.32 -16.80 -23.57
CA PRO A 764 57.88 -15.69 -24.44
C PRO A 764 56.44 -15.79 -25.02
N THR A 765 56.16 -15.00 -26.06
CA THR A 765 54.85 -14.62 -26.65
C THR A 765 54.53 -15.28 -28.00
N GLU A 766 53.27 -15.23 -28.43
CA GLU A 766 52.92 -15.06 -29.86
C GLU A 766 51.66 -14.19 -30.06
N TYR A 767 51.52 -13.60 -31.27
CA TYR A 767 50.49 -12.67 -31.77
C TYR A 767 50.37 -12.93 -33.29
N PRO A 768 49.20 -12.75 -33.96
CA PRO A 768 48.87 -11.40 -34.47
C PRO A 768 47.38 -11.03 -34.68
N THR A 769 47.17 -9.72 -34.61
CA THR A 769 46.16 -8.80 -35.22
C THR A 769 45.03 -9.30 -36.15
N GLU A 770 43.87 -8.62 -36.04
CA GLU A 770 43.45 -7.68 -37.12
C GLU A 770 42.62 -6.48 -36.57
N TYR A 771 42.51 -5.40 -37.35
CA TYR A 771 41.78 -4.14 -37.08
C TYR A 771 41.09 -3.70 -38.41
N PRO A 772 39.93 -3.02 -38.36
CA PRO A 772 39.89 -1.54 -38.45
C PRO A 772 39.00 -0.94 -37.33
N THR A 773 39.40 0.09 -36.58
CA THR A 773 39.47 1.52 -36.94
C THR A 773 38.24 2.09 -37.64
N ASP A 774 37.55 2.99 -36.95
CA ASP A 774 37.16 4.28 -37.53
C ASP A 774 37.35 5.39 -36.48
N ALA A 775 37.79 6.57 -36.90
CA ALA A 775 38.09 7.68 -36.00
C ALA A 775 37.87 9.04 -36.70
N PRO A 776 37.09 9.97 -36.12
CA PRO A 776 37.01 11.34 -36.60
C PRO A 776 38.20 12.13 -36.06
N THR A 777 39.26 12.27 -36.85
CA THR A 777 40.36 13.20 -36.55
C THR A 777 39.93 14.64 -36.81
N ASN A 778 39.99 15.49 -35.80
CA ASN A 778 40.20 16.94 -35.94
C ASN A 778 40.90 17.47 -34.69
N GLY A 779 42.16 17.87 -34.84
CA GLY A 779 42.89 18.66 -33.84
C GLY A 779 42.56 20.16 -33.97
N PRO A 780 43.10 21.03 -33.09
CA PRO A 780 44.27 20.77 -32.24
C PRO A 780 44.03 20.91 -30.73
N SER A 781 44.71 20.07 -29.95
CA SER A 781 45.43 20.38 -28.70
C SER A 781 45.61 19.09 -27.88
N GLY A 782 46.80 18.88 -27.30
CA GLY A 782 47.11 17.70 -26.48
C GLY A 782 46.54 17.80 -25.06
N VAL A 783 45.26 18.16 -24.93
CA VAL A 783 44.59 18.42 -23.64
C VAL A 783 43.36 17.56 -23.44
N VAL A 784 43.21 17.07 -22.22
CA VAL A 784 42.07 16.27 -21.75
C VAL A 784 40.92 17.22 -21.38
N PRO A 785 39.68 16.99 -21.89
CA PRO A 785 38.53 17.78 -21.49
C PRO A 785 38.20 17.66 -19.99
N VAL A 786 37.51 18.65 -19.45
CA VAL A 786 37.06 18.64 -18.04
C VAL A 786 36.24 17.38 -17.76
N PHE A 787 36.48 16.75 -16.62
CA PHE A 787 35.90 15.47 -16.16
C PHE A 787 36.38 14.20 -16.90
N TYR A 788 37.30 14.28 -17.87
CA TYR A 788 37.91 13.10 -18.48
C TYR A 788 39.20 12.68 -17.76
N GLN A 789 39.64 11.43 -17.99
CA GLN A 789 40.83 10.86 -17.34
C GLN A 789 42.11 11.48 -17.92
N CYS A 790 42.98 11.97 -17.03
CA CYS A 790 44.26 12.63 -17.34
C CYS A 790 45.48 11.93 -16.71
N GLY A 791 45.30 10.73 -16.16
CA GLY A 791 46.38 9.97 -15.56
C GLY A 791 45.93 8.72 -14.82
N GLY A 792 46.91 7.95 -14.38
CA GLY A 792 46.73 6.66 -13.73
C GLY A 792 47.88 5.71 -14.04
N LYS A 793 48.11 4.73 -13.17
CA LYS A 793 49.04 3.62 -13.46
C LYS A 793 48.56 2.87 -14.71
N ASN A 794 49.43 2.77 -15.72
CA ASN A 794 49.18 2.22 -17.06
C ASN A 794 48.28 3.06 -17.99
N TYR A 795 48.02 4.34 -17.68
CA TYR A 795 47.29 5.25 -18.58
C TYR A 795 48.24 5.86 -19.63
N ASN A 796 47.89 5.71 -20.92
CA ASN A 796 48.72 6.13 -22.07
C ASN A 796 48.13 7.31 -22.88
N GLY A 797 47.09 7.98 -22.38
CA GLY A 797 46.50 9.16 -23.04
C GLY A 797 47.20 10.47 -22.68
N PHE A 798 46.62 11.60 -23.11
CA PHE A 798 47.11 12.93 -22.75
C PHE A 798 46.96 13.20 -21.25
N THR A 799 47.87 13.97 -20.66
CA THR A 799 47.91 14.23 -19.21
C THR A 799 47.69 15.69 -18.82
N THR A 800 47.89 16.62 -19.75
CA THR A 800 47.54 18.04 -19.59
C THR A 800 46.02 18.20 -19.65
N CYS A 801 45.43 18.96 -18.75
CA CYS A 801 44.00 19.29 -18.79
C CYS A 801 43.72 20.53 -19.66
N ALA A 802 42.47 20.66 -20.13
CA ALA A 802 42.03 21.86 -20.85
C ALA A 802 42.21 23.13 -20.01
N ALA A 803 42.45 24.27 -20.67
CA ALA A 803 42.66 25.55 -20.00
C ALA A 803 41.49 25.88 -19.06
N GLY A 804 41.81 26.37 -17.85
CA GLY A 804 40.83 26.52 -16.77
C GLY A 804 40.53 25.23 -15.99
N SER A 805 41.36 24.18 -16.10
CA SER A 805 41.24 22.96 -15.28
C SER A 805 42.61 22.31 -14.98
N HIS A 806 42.67 21.46 -13.95
CA HIS A 806 43.87 20.74 -13.51
C HIS A 806 43.58 19.25 -13.23
N CYS A 807 44.62 18.41 -13.27
CA CYS A 807 44.48 16.96 -13.12
C CYS A 807 44.49 16.54 -11.63
N VAL A 808 43.38 15.98 -11.15
CA VAL A 808 43.20 15.55 -9.76
C VAL A 808 43.31 14.02 -9.63
N LYS A 809 44.17 13.54 -8.73
CA LYS A 809 44.31 12.11 -8.45
C LYS A 809 43.17 11.61 -7.55
N PHE A 810 42.34 10.70 -8.07
CA PHE A 810 41.29 10.05 -7.27
C PHE A 810 41.78 8.73 -6.66
N ASN A 811 42.55 7.93 -7.39
CA ASN A 811 43.21 6.73 -6.89
C ASN A 811 44.50 6.43 -7.70
N PRO A 812 45.29 5.38 -7.39
CA PRO A 812 46.53 5.08 -8.13
C PRO A 812 46.37 4.78 -9.63
N TYR A 813 45.17 4.40 -10.07
CA TYR A 813 44.85 4.00 -11.45
C TYR A 813 43.97 5.02 -12.20
N TYR A 814 43.41 6.02 -11.51
CA TYR A 814 42.49 6.99 -12.11
C TYR A 814 42.68 8.42 -11.57
N PHE A 815 43.00 9.34 -12.46
CA PHE A 815 43.17 10.78 -12.23
C PHE A 815 42.29 11.53 -13.25
N GLN A 816 41.62 12.61 -12.86
CA GLN A 816 40.56 13.27 -13.65
C GLN A 816 40.73 14.80 -13.69
N CYS A 817 40.46 15.44 -14.83
CA CYS A 817 40.49 16.89 -14.95
C CYS A 817 39.32 17.56 -14.18
N ARG A 818 39.61 18.59 -13.39
CA ARG A 818 38.62 19.38 -12.63
C ARG A 818 38.87 20.89 -12.80
N PRO A 819 37.82 21.75 -12.87
CA PRO A 819 37.98 23.18 -13.10
C PRO A 819 38.86 23.89 -12.06
N ASN A 820 39.46 25.00 -12.49
CA ASN A 820 40.08 26.00 -11.63
C ASN A 820 39.03 27.07 -11.32
N ALA A 821 38.94 27.51 -10.05
CA ALA A 821 37.82 28.34 -9.60
C ALA A 821 38.09 29.85 -9.74
N GLU A 822 37.54 30.46 -10.79
CA GLU A 822 37.27 31.90 -10.89
C GLU A 822 35.84 32.10 -11.41
N ALA A 823 35.12 33.11 -10.91
CA ALA A 823 33.68 33.25 -11.11
C ALA A 823 33.27 34.67 -11.57
N PRO A 824 32.28 34.82 -12.47
CA PRO A 824 31.68 36.10 -12.81
C PRO A 824 30.50 36.46 -11.89
N SER A 825 30.47 37.70 -11.41
CA SER A 825 29.37 38.26 -10.59
C SER A 825 28.42 39.14 -11.42
N GLY A 826 27.12 39.07 -11.11
CA GLY A 826 26.06 39.84 -11.76
C GLY A 826 24.67 39.25 -11.47
N GLU A 827 23.60 39.97 -11.79
CA GLU A 827 22.24 39.42 -11.66
C GLU A 827 21.91 38.43 -12.78
N VAL A 828 21.24 37.34 -12.43
CA VAL A 828 20.84 36.29 -13.38
C VAL A 828 19.52 36.66 -14.04
N ALA A 829 19.54 36.72 -15.38
CA ALA A 829 18.38 37.06 -16.19
C ALA A 829 17.18 36.12 -15.97
N ALA A 830 15.98 36.63 -16.24
CA ALA A 830 14.74 35.85 -16.23
C ALA A 830 14.89 34.56 -17.04
N TRP A 831 14.54 33.42 -16.44
CA TRP A 831 14.66 32.06 -17.01
C TRP A 831 16.08 31.54 -17.29
N ALA A 832 17.14 32.25 -16.89
CA ALA A 832 18.51 31.72 -16.90
C ALA A 832 18.82 30.89 -15.63
N GLN A 833 19.91 30.11 -15.68
CA GLN A 833 20.37 29.28 -14.56
C GLN A 833 21.00 30.12 -13.45
N CYS A 834 20.62 29.83 -12.20
CA CYS A 834 21.02 30.55 -10.98
C CYS A 834 21.48 29.59 -9.87
N GLY A 835 21.69 28.30 -10.15
CA GLY A 835 22.07 27.32 -9.14
C GLY A 835 22.11 25.89 -9.65
N GLY A 836 22.43 24.98 -8.73
CA GLY A 836 22.65 23.55 -8.97
C GLY A 836 23.98 23.07 -8.38
N GLU A 837 24.12 21.79 -8.13
CA GLU A 837 25.39 21.16 -7.75
C GLU A 837 26.44 21.42 -8.85
N GLY A 838 27.61 21.92 -8.46
CA GLY A 838 28.65 22.36 -9.39
C GLY A 838 28.40 23.69 -10.10
N TRP A 839 27.28 24.38 -9.86
CA TRP A 839 27.09 25.76 -10.34
C TRP A 839 27.98 26.73 -9.57
N ILE A 840 28.82 27.47 -10.30
CA ILE A 840 29.75 28.48 -9.76
C ILE A 840 29.47 29.90 -10.30
N GLY A 841 28.37 30.08 -11.03
CA GLY A 841 27.89 31.40 -11.45
C GLY A 841 27.07 32.08 -10.34
N ALA A 842 26.60 33.30 -10.63
CA ALA A 842 25.74 34.03 -9.71
C ALA A 842 24.41 33.31 -9.43
N THR A 843 23.78 33.65 -8.30
CA THR A 843 22.58 33.00 -7.76
C THR A 843 21.40 33.94 -7.54
N GLN A 844 21.63 35.25 -7.55
CA GLN A 844 20.62 36.29 -7.39
C GLN A 844 19.98 36.60 -8.75
N CYS A 845 18.66 36.48 -8.84
CA CYS A 845 17.90 36.76 -10.05
C CYS A 845 17.59 38.25 -10.21
N VAL A 846 17.35 38.69 -11.45
CA VAL A 846 16.77 40.01 -11.75
C VAL A 846 15.43 40.22 -11.07
N ASP A 847 15.11 41.48 -10.76
CA ASP A 847 14.00 41.84 -9.87
C ASP A 847 12.63 41.30 -10.33
N GLY A 848 11.80 40.92 -9.35
CA GLY A 848 10.53 40.20 -9.55
C GLY A 848 10.67 38.69 -9.82
N TYR A 849 11.88 38.18 -10.08
CA TYR A 849 12.15 36.74 -10.27
C TYR A 849 12.90 36.16 -9.06
N ASN A 850 12.61 34.90 -8.71
CA ASN A 850 13.29 34.15 -7.66
C ASN A 850 14.02 32.94 -8.24
N CYS A 851 15.14 32.54 -7.62
CA CYS A 851 15.89 31.36 -8.03
C CYS A 851 15.19 30.09 -7.53
N VAL A 852 14.55 29.35 -8.44
CA VAL A 852 13.79 28.13 -8.13
C VAL A 852 14.59 26.91 -8.53
N MET A 853 14.93 26.04 -7.57
CA MET A 853 15.56 24.75 -7.83
C MET A 853 14.59 23.84 -8.61
N LEU A 854 15.05 23.30 -9.74
CA LEU A 854 14.27 22.40 -10.60
C LEU A 854 14.82 20.96 -10.60
N SER A 855 16.11 20.79 -10.34
CA SER A 855 16.77 19.54 -9.99
C SER A 855 17.98 19.84 -9.10
N THR A 856 18.63 18.81 -8.51
CA THR A 856 19.87 19.00 -7.74
C THR A 856 20.96 19.72 -8.55
N TRP A 857 21.04 19.46 -9.86
CA TRP A 857 22.03 20.03 -10.77
C TRP A 857 21.59 21.34 -11.46
N PHE A 858 20.35 21.84 -11.24
CA PHE A 858 19.81 22.98 -11.99
C PHE A 858 18.73 23.78 -11.23
N SER A 859 19.01 25.07 -10.97
CA SER A 859 18.05 26.07 -10.50
C SER A 859 17.88 27.20 -11.50
N GLN A 860 16.68 27.74 -11.65
CA GLN A 860 16.33 28.72 -12.69
C GLN A 860 15.56 29.93 -12.11
N CYS A 861 15.83 31.13 -12.64
CA CYS A 861 15.07 32.33 -12.27
C CYS A 861 13.64 32.31 -12.81
N ARG A 862 12.62 32.36 -11.93
CA ARG A 862 11.18 32.27 -12.30
C ARG A 862 10.34 33.35 -11.62
N PRO A 863 9.21 33.81 -12.23
CA PRO A 863 8.43 34.93 -11.71
C PRO A 863 7.81 34.65 -10.33
N THR A 864 7.73 35.69 -9.50
CA THR A 864 7.16 35.59 -8.15
C THR A 864 5.66 35.89 -8.16
N THR A 865 4.81 34.91 -7.83
CA THR A 865 3.36 35.11 -7.69
C THR A 865 3.01 35.77 -6.35
N ALA A 866 2.49 37.00 -6.40
CA ALA A 866 2.10 37.75 -5.21
C ALA A 866 0.76 37.26 -4.62
N HIS A 867 0.76 36.89 -3.34
CA HIS A 867 -0.47 36.82 -2.55
C HIS A 867 -0.74 38.17 -1.90
N THR A 868 -1.97 38.69 -2.03
CA THR A 868 -2.40 39.97 -1.47
C THR A 868 -2.43 39.93 0.05
N SER A 869 -1.69 40.83 0.70
CA SER A 869 -1.67 40.98 2.16
C SER A 869 -2.83 41.83 2.68
N VAL A 870 -3.37 41.45 3.84
CA VAL A 870 -4.23 42.31 4.67
C VAL A 870 -3.36 42.93 5.76
N PRO A 871 -3.33 44.26 5.94
CA PRO A 871 -2.45 44.91 6.90
C PRO A 871 -3.00 44.86 8.34
N SER A 872 -2.16 44.48 9.30
CA SER A 872 -2.45 44.56 10.74
C SER A 872 -2.27 45.99 11.25
N THR A 873 -3.23 46.51 12.03
CA THR A 873 -3.17 47.85 12.63
C THR A 873 -2.52 47.86 14.02
N THR A 874 -1.55 48.73 14.23
CA THR A 874 -0.96 49.03 15.55
C THR A 874 -1.81 50.07 16.29
N SER A 875 -1.95 49.94 17.62
CA SER A 875 -2.69 50.87 18.47
C SER A 875 -1.80 51.96 19.11
N ILE A 876 -2.32 53.18 19.32
CA ILE A 876 -1.98 54.07 20.46
C ILE A 876 -2.93 55.28 20.54
N ALA A 877 -3.19 55.74 21.77
CA ALA A 877 -3.84 57.00 22.18
C ALA A 877 -5.33 57.23 21.82
N SER A 878 -5.95 58.17 22.55
CA SER A 878 -7.40 58.38 22.64
C SER A 878 -7.80 59.84 22.39
N THR A 879 -9.04 60.05 21.94
CA THR A 879 -9.93 61.19 22.28
C THR A 879 -11.29 61.02 21.61
N GLY A 880 -12.34 61.66 22.16
CA GLY A 880 -13.66 61.76 21.53
C GLY A 880 -14.69 60.73 22.03
N SER A 881 -15.93 61.19 22.22
CA SER A 881 -17.09 60.39 22.64
C SER A 881 -18.28 60.72 21.74
N LEU A 882 -19.11 59.72 21.42
CA LEU A 882 -20.57 59.68 21.68
C LEU A 882 -21.27 58.56 20.87
N ASP A 883 -22.23 57.90 21.53
CA ASP A 883 -23.46 57.23 21.05
C ASP A 883 -23.46 56.21 19.88
N GLY A 884 -24.45 55.30 19.80
CA GLY A 884 -24.63 54.49 18.57
C GLY A 884 -25.70 53.39 18.50
N SER A 885 -25.83 52.52 19.51
CA SER A 885 -26.86 51.45 19.66
C SER A 885 -26.88 50.23 18.69
N SER A 886 -27.55 49.17 19.18
CA SER A 886 -28.28 48.10 18.45
C SER A 886 -27.52 47.01 17.66
N ALA A 887 -27.81 45.76 18.03
CA ALA A 887 -27.61 44.56 17.22
C ALA A 887 -28.77 43.58 17.47
N ASP A 888 -29.61 43.30 16.46
CA ASP A 888 -30.49 42.10 16.37
C ASP A 888 -31.35 42.11 15.08
N GLU A 889 -30.87 41.56 13.95
CA GLU A 889 -31.75 40.94 12.92
C GLU A 889 -30.96 40.22 11.79
N TYR A 890 -30.67 38.91 11.94
CA TYR A 890 -30.63 37.97 10.79
C TYR A 890 -30.81 36.47 11.13
N SER A 891 -31.35 36.14 12.31
CA SER A 891 -31.59 34.75 12.74
C SER A 891 -33.08 34.39 12.78
N ARG A 892 -33.77 34.54 11.64
CA ARG A 892 -35.12 33.98 11.39
C ARG A 892 -35.49 34.02 9.90
N ARG A 893 -36.15 32.95 9.43
CA ARG A 893 -36.49 32.66 8.01
C ARG A 893 -35.23 32.28 7.19
N LEU A 894 -35.23 31.25 6.33
CA LEU A 894 -36.33 30.42 5.80
C LEU A 894 -36.12 28.92 6.07
N ARG A 895 -37.13 28.26 6.65
CA ARG A 895 -37.51 26.90 6.26
C ARG A 895 -38.78 27.03 5.40
N ALA A 896 -38.63 27.15 4.08
CA ALA A 896 -39.75 27.20 3.13
C ALA A 896 -39.29 27.09 1.67
N MET A 897 -38.61 26.00 1.32
CA MET A 897 -38.52 25.39 -0.03
C MET A 897 -37.86 24.02 0.09
#